data_AF-A0A3M2CFC8-F1
#
_entry.id   AF-A0A3M2CFC8-F1
#
_cell.length_a   1.000
_cell.length_b   1.000
_cell.length_c   1.000
_cell.angle_alpha   90.00
_cell.angle_beta   90.00
_cell.angle_gamma   90.00
#
_symmetry.space_group_name_H-M   'P 1'
#
loop_
_entity.id
_entity.type
_entity.pdbx_description
1 polymer ?
#
loop_
_entity_poly.entity_id
_entity_poly.type
_entity_poly.pdbx_seq_one_letter_code
_entity_poly.pdbx_strand_id
1 'polypeptide(L)'
;MLISREDAPRVRAAAEDSMSGNPFDFSGDGGGFEGLEGLGLEGLVGPSGLPADPAVLERNLMALSGRNRALAERIAGAVSRAGVVLEIGADGVVTGTLEGRRLGSARRAGAEAEKLAESVDPAECAAACVLGFGLGHHVRALQERLGMKSLVVVFEPDVGLLRAVLERVDHSGWLALGRCVIVTDAEDAAGLTRSIRGMEGLIALGVRIIEHAPSRARLGDDAARFGRTMGEVVRSTRTHVVTTLVHAPVTLRNMVMNADRYASCAGITALKNSCVGVPAVTVAAGPSLQKNLALLGEPGVRERVVIIAAQTVLKPMLAAGIRPHFVTALDHHELSGRFYEGLTAEDVRGVRLVVEPKANPAILEKFPGEILVTQEKVLDDLIGTDLVRDLGELPAGATVAHLSYYLARYLGCDPVIMIGQDLGFTDGQYYAAGAAIHRVWQGELNHERSLEMLEWERVARMRANLRRVPSQDGRTIYTDEQMATYLAQFEAEFQKDTLAGLAVIDATEGGAAKKHTTAMPLREALERFARAERPALPETAGGAREAASVREALRAHFERLIADARAIRAASDETAERLTEIAESRVDTRGANAIVAEVQATGHRVRAMKPAFPLVEFINQTGVLNRFKADRLIELAGADPLERQRRQAERDIQNVRWIGQAADELARQLAQGIAVLDGARSKATRDEPEPECSVGREPVRAEVFVLCDPGYGGLGVARDLGEAVWRGRDALDLTLRRALLCGRGCSVRVLTPDPRKTGELLRRAGLEAEPRVVVEPVDPARWRERARAIGRARACASDGWRGGVAQTTVFDEMLDPKTVGEIMDRRGVDAAVLIGADWALVDPVLLDALIDRHAEAPDRHQIVFSQAVPGLGGCVLSRSAVRSLEQLQDIGSPLGTVGGLLGYVPVNTQTDPIGTTLCVRVEPAVRDAGVRLIADAAPGRRLIASALERLGERAGDSSALQSVRAVEMSRAFMVPRTLVLELCPGRLSSGVFGAWKRGGPRPTERGAVDFARAHALLRELTSAREDAVVVFDGPGDPLMHPGALDFVRLADELGAACVSLRTDLLREGVEPDEIFVSGLGVLSVDVLATEPATYAALTGVDRHRFVVERLGRIADARAMGETGLKSPWIQPRMTRCDAVIDQVEGFYDAWIMTVGSAVIDPQPVWVSDRVRPLPMPEGRALQIERETLRVRSDGVVCDASWRAVRRLNAFDEGLAGAVRAWRAVLEQGGRSRMAAGAAA
;
A
#
# COMPACT_ATOMS: atom_id res chain seq x y z
N MET A 1 12.22 -7.81 31.35
CA MET A 1 11.18 -7.55 32.36
C MET A 1 11.34 -8.59 33.48
N LEU A 2 11.48 -8.09 34.72
CA LEU A 2 11.30 -8.69 36.06
C LEU A 2 12.03 -9.98 36.48
N ILE A 3 13.05 -9.82 37.33
CA ILE A 3 13.39 -10.75 38.43
C ILE A 3 12.79 -10.14 39.71
N SER A 4 12.23 -10.99 40.58
CA SER A 4 11.50 -10.59 41.79
C SER A 4 12.38 -9.88 42.84
N ARG A 5 11.74 -9.07 43.70
CA ARG A 5 12.38 -8.22 44.71
C ARG A 5 13.05 -8.97 45.87
N GLU A 6 12.96 -10.30 45.96
CA GLU A 6 13.48 -11.06 47.10
C GLU A 6 14.92 -11.60 46.92
N ASP A 7 15.50 -11.57 45.71
CA ASP A 7 16.86 -12.08 45.44
C ASP A 7 17.97 -11.01 45.42
N ALA A 8 17.63 -9.74 45.72
CA ALA A 8 18.54 -8.59 45.63
C ALA A 8 19.83 -8.65 46.50
N PRO A 9 19.91 -9.33 47.67
CA PRO A 9 21.12 -9.27 48.49
C PRO A 9 22.26 -10.20 48.03
N ARG A 10 21.98 -11.27 47.25
CA ARG A 10 23.01 -12.24 46.82
C ARG A 10 23.67 -11.92 45.48
N VAL A 11 23.05 -11.06 44.67
CA VAL A 11 23.61 -10.61 43.37
C VAL A 11 24.53 -9.38 43.54
N ARG A 12 24.45 -8.66 44.66
CA ARG A 12 25.29 -7.49 44.93
C ARG A 12 26.75 -7.84 45.28
N ALA A 13 27.00 -9.01 45.87
CA ALA A 13 28.35 -9.41 46.31
C ALA A 13 29.24 -9.95 45.17
N ALA A 14 28.71 -10.24 43.98
CA ALA A 14 29.48 -10.75 42.84
C ALA A 14 29.75 -9.68 41.76
N ALA A 15 29.22 -8.47 41.91
CA ALA A 15 29.31 -7.38 40.92
C ALA A 15 30.23 -6.23 41.34
N GLU A 16 30.76 -6.23 42.57
CA GLU A 16 31.66 -5.17 43.06
C GLU A 16 33.16 -5.48 42.87
N ASP A 17 33.55 -6.71 42.53
CA ASP A 17 34.97 -7.10 42.32
C ASP A 17 35.45 -7.08 40.85
N SER A 18 34.60 -6.70 39.88
CA SER A 18 34.96 -6.72 38.44
C SER A 18 34.96 -5.36 37.74
N MET A 19 34.91 -4.23 38.48
CA MET A 19 34.89 -2.88 37.88
C MET A 19 35.97 -1.92 38.38
N SER A 20 37.13 -2.43 38.82
CA SER A 20 38.33 -1.61 39.01
C SER A 20 39.50 -2.14 38.18
N GLY A 21 39.47 -1.88 36.87
CA GLY A 21 40.56 -2.22 35.95
C GLY A 21 40.56 -1.29 34.75
N ASN A 22 41.47 -0.32 34.74
CA ASN A 22 41.71 0.64 33.68
C ASN A 22 42.11 -0.10 32.36
N PRO A 23 41.48 0.15 31.19
CA PRO A 23 41.77 -0.60 29.96
C PRO A 23 43.04 -0.16 29.19
N PHE A 24 43.83 0.79 29.72
CA PHE A 24 45.02 1.32 29.03
C PHE A 24 46.22 1.41 29.99
N ASP A 25 46.89 0.29 30.23
CA ASP A 25 48.27 0.27 30.72
C ASP A 25 49.01 -0.93 30.11
N PHE A 26 49.86 -0.65 29.13
CA PHE A 26 50.87 -1.58 28.61
C PHE A 26 52.24 -0.95 28.86
N SER A 27 52.73 -1.09 30.08
CA SER A 27 54.16 -0.95 30.38
C SER A 27 54.55 -1.97 31.44
N GLY A 28 55.22 -3.05 31.01
CA GLY A 28 55.62 -4.15 31.88
C GLY A 28 56.39 -5.20 31.10
N ASP A 29 57.68 -5.28 31.38
CA ASP A 29 58.75 -5.93 30.63
C ASP A 29 58.55 -7.40 30.24
N GLY A 30 59.22 -7.77 29.14
CA GLY A 30 59.32 -9.12 28.65
C GLY A 30 59.98 -10.08 29.64
N GLY A 31 59.28 -11.16 29.94
CA GLY A 31 59.83 -12.40 30.48
C GLY A 31 59.42 -13.54 29.55
N GLY A 32 60.39 -14.10 28.84
CA GLY A 32 60.18 -15.25 27.96
C GLY A 32 59.73 -16.48 28.75
N PHE A 33 58.78 -17.22 28.19
CA PHE A 33 58.48 -18.60 28.58
C PHE A 33 59.06 -19.53 27.51
N GLU A 34 60.35 -19.84 27.66
CA GLU A 34 60.85 -21.17 27.30
C GLU A 34 60.41 -22.14 28.41
N GLY A 35 59.92 -23.31 28.03
CA GLY A 35 59.66 -24.41 28.95
C GLY A 35 58.24 -24.94 28.89
N LEU A 36 57.95 -25.75 27.87
CA LEU A 36 57.02 -26.88 27.93
C LEU A 36 57.34 -27.83 26.76
N GLU A 37 58.59 -28.28 26.66
CA GLU A 37 58.91 -29.55 26.01
C GLU A 37 58.94 -30.61 27.12
N GLY A 38 58.05 -31.60 27.03
CA GLY A 38 58.12 -32.76 27.91
C GLY A 38 56.80 -33.35 28.36
N LEU A 39 55.90 -33.70 27.44
CA LEU A 39 55.00 -34.84 27.63
C LEU A 39 54.89 -35.60 26.31
N GLY A 40 55.57 -36.74 26.26
CA GLY A 40 55.63 -37.59 25.08
C GLY A 40 54.26 -38.08 24.66
N LEU A 41 53.94 -37.85 23.39
CA LEU A 41 52.86 -38.53 22.67
C LEU A 41 53.50 -39.44 21.62
N GLU A 42 54.13 -40.52 22.09
CA GLU A 42 54.35 -41.70 21.25
C GLU A 42 53.61 -42.87 21.89
N GLY A 43 52.57 -43.32 21.18
CA GLY A 43 51.84 -44.55 21.49
C GLY A 43 50.41 -44.33 21.96
N LEU A 44 49.48 -44.20 21.01
CA LEU A 44 48.08 -44.68 21.10
C LEU A 44 47.40 -44.44 19.74
N VAL A 45 47.79 -45.22 18.73
CA VAL A 45 46.99 -45.40 17.50
C VAL A 45 46.46 -46.83 17.53
N GLY A 46 45.29 -46.99 18.12
CA GLY A 46 44.45 -48.18 18.06
C GLY A 46 42.99 -47.77 17.75
N PRO A 47 42.16 -48.64 17.16
CA PRO A 47 40.85 -48.29 16.59
C PRO A 47 39.73 -48.19 17.65
N SER A 48 40.01 -47.61 18.80
CA SER A 48 39.00 -47.29 19.81
C SER A 48 38.56 -45.84 19.65
N GLY A 49 37.33 -45.62 19.20
CA GLY A 49 36.77 -44.28 19.00
C GLY A 49 36.79 -43.42 20.27
N LEU A 50 36.71 -42.10 20.10
CA LEU A 50 36.70 -41.14 21.21
C LEU A 50 35.57 -41.45 22.22
N PRO A 51 35.89 -41.73 23.51
CA PRO A 51 34.90 -42.07 24.51
C PRO A 51 34.05 -40.85 24.89
N ALA A 52 32.80 -41.09 25.33
CA ALA A 52 31.96 -40.03 25.88
C ALA A 52 32.47 -39.59 27.25
N ASP A 53 32.47 -38.28 27.48
CA ASP A 53 32.84 -37.63 28.73
C ASP A 53 31.67 -36.75 29.23
N PRO A 54 31.02 -37.12 30.35
CA PRO A 54 29.96 -36.33 30.96
C PRO A 54 30.37 -34.89 31.30
N ALA A 55 31.63 -34.65 31.66
CA ALA A 55 32.12 -33.32 31.99
C ALA A 55 32.25 -32.42 30.75
N VAL A 56 32.65 -32.99 29.60
CA VAL A 56 32.68 -32.27 28.30
C VAL A 56 31.26 -31.87 27.91
N LEU A 57 30.31 -32.80 28.05
CA LEU A 57 28.90 -32.52 27.76
C LEU A 57 28.37 -31.39 28.64
N GLU A 58 28.60 -31.44 29.95
CA GLU A 58 28.12 -30.42 30.89
C GLU A 58 28.65 -29.03 30.53
N ARG A 59 29.95 -28.91 30.23
CA ARG A 59 30.56 -27.64 29.77
C ARG A 59 29.91 -27.12 28.49
N ASN A 60 29.71 -27.99 27.50
CA ASN A 60 29.07 -27.64 26.24
C ASN A 60 27.61 -27.18 26.43
N LEU A 61 26.84 -27.90 27.24
CA LEU A 61 25.44 -27.57 27.51
C LEU A 61 25.30 -26.27 28.31
N MET A 62 26.19 -26.02 29.26
CA MET A 62 26.23 -24.76 30.00
C MET A 62 26.53 -23.58 29.06
N ALA A 63 27.52 -23.73 28.17
CA ALA A 63 27.85 -22.74 27.16
C ALA A 63 26.69 -22.48 26.18
N LEU A 64 26.03 -23.54 25.69
CA LEU A 64 24.88 -23.45 24.77
C LEU A 64 23.63 -22.83 25.43
N SER A 65 23.44 -23.04 26.74
CA SER A 65 22.26 -22.59 27.47
C SER A 65 22.06 -21.07 27.47
N GLY A 66 23.12 -20.29 27.22
CA GLY A 66 23.04 -18.83 27.13
C GLY A 66 22.06 -18.32 26.07
N ARG A 67 21.87 -19.05 24.96
CA ARG A 67 20.92 -18.70 23.88
C ARG A 67 19.94 -19.83 23.50
N ASN A 68 20.27 -21.06 23.88
CA ASN A 68 19.53 -22.26 23.49
C ASN A 68 19.17 -23.14 24.71
N ARG A 69 18.73 -22.54 25.83
CA ARG A 69 18.38 -23.27 27.08
C ARG A 69 17.47 -24.48 26.85
N ALA A 70 16.33 -24.30 26.18
CA ALA A 70 15.39 -25.39 25.93
C ALA A 70 16.00 -26.52 25.07
N LEU A 71 16.89 -26.19 24.14
CA LEU A 71 17.62 -27.17 23.35
C LEU A 71 18.70 -27.88 24.20
N ALA A 72 19.41 -27.16 25.06
CA ALA A 72 20.38 -27.77 25.98
C ALA A 72 19.69 -28.81 26.90
N GLU A 73 18.51 -28.50 27.43
CA GLU A 73 17.68 -29.43 28.20
C GLU A 73 17.26 -30.66 27.35
N ARG A 74 16.86 -30.45 26.09
CA ARG A 74 16.55 -31.54 25.15
C ARG A 74 17.76 -32.43 24.84
N ILE A 75 18.96 -31.85 24.65
CA ILE A 75 20.20 -32.60 24.42
C ILE A 75 20.61 -33.37 25.68
N ALA A 76 20.44 -32.76 26.86
CA ALA A 76 20.72 -33.41 28.14
C ALA A 76 19.86 -34.67 28.34
N GLY A 77 18.58 -34.62 27.97
CA GLY A 77 17.63 -35.73 28.04
C GLY A 77 17.61 -36.67 26.84
N ALA A 78 18.34 -36.36 25.75
CA ALA A 78 18.35 -37.18 24.54
C ALA A 78 19.27 -38.41 24.68
N VAL A 79 18.90 -39.49 23.99
CA VAL A 79 19.78 -40.66 23.81
C VAL A 79 20.84 -40.33 22.77
N SER A 80 22.10 -40.61 23.09
CA SER A 80 23.23 -40.44 22.16
C SER A 80 23.03 -41.28 20.90
N ARG A 81 23.23 -40.68 19.72
CA ARG A 81 22.98 -41.34 18.43
C ARG A 81 23.91 -42.54 18.25
N ALA A 82 23.32 -43.73 18.13
CA ALA A 82 24.05 -44.95 17.80
C ALA A 82 24.66 -44.86 16.39
N GLY A 83 25.83 -45.48 16.20
CA GLY A 83 26.52 -45.51 14.90
C GLY A 83 27.37 -44.28 14.58
N VAL A 84 27.50 -43.32 15.52
CA VAL A 84 28.52 -42.26 15.45
C VAL A 84 29.87 -42.84 15.85
N VAL A 85 30.84 -42.81 14.94
CA VAL A 85 32.23 -43.22 15.17
C VAL A 85 33.13 -42.01 14.95
N LEU A 86 33.80 -41.57 16.01
CA LEU A 86 34.73 -40.43 15.98
C LEU A 86 36.18 -40.91 16.12
N GLU A 87 37.06 -40.33 15.32
CA GLU A 87 38.49 -40.62 15.25
C GLU A 87 39.28 -39.31 15.11
N ILE A 88 40.59 -39.32 15.39
CA ILE A 88 41.45 -38.15 15.19
C ILE A 88 41.99 -38.17 13.75
N GLY A 89 41.74 -37.10 13.00
CA GLY A 89 42.23 -36.92 11.64
C GLY A 89 43.74 -36.64 11.58
N ALA A 90 44.30 -36.63 10.37
CA ALA A 90 45.73 -36.38 10.16
C ALA A 90 46.17 -34.95 10.49
N ASP A 91 45.22 -34.02 10.61
CA ASP A 91 45.41 -32.64 11.07
C ASP A 91 45.18 -32.47 12.58
N GLY A 92 45.02 -33.57 13.34
CA GLY A 92 44.79 -33.55 14.78
C GLY A 92 43.37 -33.13 15.18
N VAL A 93 42.48 -32.88 14.21
CA VAL A 93 41.08 -32.50 14.42
C VAL A 93 40.20 -33.75 14.38
N VAL A 94 39.15 -33.78 15.21
CA VAL A 94 38.21 -34.90 15.23
C VAL A 94 37.50 -35.01 13.86
N THR A 95 37.46 -36.22 13.33
CA THR A 95 36.63 -36.58 12.18
C THR A 95 35.76 -37.77 12.55
N GLY A 96 34.81 -38.14 11.68
CA GLY A 96 33.94 -39.27 12.00
C GLY A 96 32.93 -39.62 10.94
N THR A 97 32.20 -40.69 11.24
CA THR A 97 31.09 -41.17 10.43
C THR A 97 29.84 -41.38 11.28
N LEU A 98 28.68 -41.26 10.65
CA LEU A 98 27.40 -41.72 11.17
C LEU A 98 26.88 -42.78 10.21
N GLU A 99 26.76 -44.03 10.68
CA GLU A 99 26.25 -45.15 9.87
C GLU A 99 27.02 -45.30 8.52
N GLY A 100 28.35 -45.10 8.57
CA GLY A 100 29.24 -45.17 7.39
C GLY A 100 29.28 -43.91 6.52
N ARG A 101 28.42 -42.91 6.75
CA ARG A 101 28.46 -41.61 6.06
C ARG A 101 29.39 -40.64 6.77
N ARG A 102 30.22 -39.92 6.02
CA ARG A 102 31.18 -38.95 6.59
C ARG A 102 30.45 -37.73 7.18
N LEU A 103 30.85 -37.34 8.38
CA LEU A 103 30.41 -36.10 9.06
C LEU A 103 31.34 -34.90 8.80
N GLY A 104 32.45 -35.16 8.11
CA GLY A 104 33.50 -34.24 7.68
C GLY A 104 34.58 -35.00 6.90
N SER A 105 35.60 -34.31 6.44
CA SER A 105 36.74 -34.85 5.69
C SER A 105 37.40 -35.98 6.45
N ALA A 106 37.61 -37.11 5.76
CA ALA A 106 38.17 -38.33 6.35
C ALA A 106 39.62 -38.19 6.83
N ARG A 107 40.35 -37.16 6.37
CA ARG A 107 41.77 -36.96 6.70
C ARG A 107 42.09 -35.59 7.28
N ARG A 108 41.39 -34.54 6.83
CA ARG A 108 41.69 -33.14 7.23
C ARG A 108 40.40 -32.35 7.43
N ALA A 109 39.73 -32.57 8.56
CA ALA A 109 38.44 -31.95 8.88
C ALA A 109 38.60 -30.47 9.26
N GLY A 110 39.73 -30.07 9.86
CA GLY A 110 40.05 -28.67 10.14
C GLY A 110 40.24 -27.85 8.86
N ALA A 111 41.01 -28.37 7.90
CA ALA A 111 41.23 -27.67 6.64
C ALA A 111 39.95 -27.52 5.79
N GLU A 112 39.01 -28.47 5.88
CA GLU A 112 37.69 -28.35 5.25
C GLU A 112 36.86 -27.24 5.91
N ALA A 113 36.87 -27.18 7.24
CA ALA A 113 36.18 -26.16 8.01
C ALA A 113 36.68 -24.75 7.70
N GLU A 114 38.01 -24.55 7.63
CA GLU A 114 38.64 -23.29 7.26
C GLU A 114 38.26 -22.86 5.84
N LYS A 115 38.36 -23.77 4.87
CA LYS A 115 37.98 -23.49 3.47
C LYS A 115 36.50 -23.11 3.33
N LEU A 116 35.61 -23.72 4.12
CA LEU A 116 34.19 -23.33 4.12
C LEU A 116 34.02 -21.93 4.70
N ALA A 117 34.71 -21.61 5.80
CA ALA A 117 34.69 -20.28 6.39
C ALA A 117 35.22 -19.22 5.41
N GLU A 118 36.29 -19.50 4.66
CA GLU A 118 36.87 -18.60 3.64
C GLU A 118 35.90 -18.15 2.55
N SER A 119 34.87 -18.96 2.26
CA SER A 119 33.82 -18.62 1.28
C SER A 119 32.91 -17.46 1.72
N VAL A 120 33.04 -17.02 2.97
CA VAL A 120 32.28 -15.92 3.56
C VAL A 120 33.19 -14.72 3.68
N ASP A 121 32.77 -13.59 3.11
CA ASP A 121 33.44 -12.31 3.34
C ASP A 121 32.84 -11.64 4.59
N PRO A 122 33.62 -11.48 5.67
CA PRO A 122 33.18 -10.78 6.87
C PRO A 122 32.86 -9.31 6.60
N ALA A 123 33.37 -8.68 5.54
CA ALA A 123 33.03 -7.29 5.20
C ALA A 123 31.60 -7.15 4.64
N GLU A 124 31.08 -8.18 3.98
CA GLU A 124 29.77 -8.15 3.30
C GLU A 124 28.60 -8.64 4.17
N CYS A 125 28.86 -9.45 5.20
CA CYS A 125 27.81 -9.98 6.08
C CYS A 125 28.24 -10.02 7.54
N ALA A 126 27.28 -9.77 8.45
CA ALA A 126 27.51 -9.81 9.90
C ALA A 126 26.90 -11.04 10.59
N ALA A 127 26.15 -11.84 9.83
CA ALA A 127 25.62 -13.11 10.28
C ALA A 127 25.72 -14.19 9.22
N ALA A 128 25.76 -15.45 9.65
CA ALA A 128 25.75 -16.60 8.76
C ALA A 128 24.77 -17.67 9.26
N CYS A 129 24.21 -18.42 8.32
CA CYS A 129 23.26 -19.49 8.56
C CYS A 129 23.83 -20.80 7.97
N VAL A 130 24.20 -21.74 8.83
CA VAL A 130 24.83 -23.00 8.46
C VAL A 130 23.79 -24.13 8.46
N LEU A 131 23.66 -24.81 7.33
CA LEU A 131 22.78 -25.99 7.19
C LEU A 131 23.58 -27.26 7.56
N GLY A 132 23.45 -27.68 8.81
CA GLY A 132 24.07 -28.88 9.38
C GLY A 132 25.17 -28.57 10.39
N PHE A 133 25.04 -29.10 11.61
CA PHE A 133 26.08 -28.97 12.64
C PHE A 133 27.22 -29.96 12.41
N GLY A 134 26.93 -31.18 11.96
CA GLY A 134 27.94 -32.21 11.73
C GLY A 134 28.79 -32.43 12.99
N LEU A 135 30.11 -32.19 12.90
CA LEU A 135 31.04 -32.22 14.05
C LEU A 135 31.26 -30.85 14.71
N GLY A 136 30.74 -29.77 14.15
CA GLY A 136 30.84 -28.40 14.68
C GLY A 136 32.10 -27.62 14.30
N HIS A 137 33.09 -28.24 13.64
CA HIS A 137 34.36 -27.58 13.31
C HIS A 137 34.20 -26.40 12.34
N HIS A 138 33.37 -26.54 11.31
CA HIS A 138 33.08 -25.46 10.37
C HIS A 138 32.27 -24.32 10.99
N VAL A 139 31.40 -24.63 11.96
CA VAL A 139 30.68 -23.61 12.73
C VAL A 139 31.65 -22.78 13.56
N ARG A 140 32.61 -23.45 14.24
CA ARG A 140 33.69 -22.80 14.98
C ARG A 140 34.55 -21.91 14.07
N ALA A 141 35.07 -22.46 12.98
CA ALA A 141 35.93 -21.72 12.04
C ALA A 141 35.22 -20.49 11.45
N LEU A 142 33.91 -20.61 11.19
CA LEU A 142 33.09 -19.49 10.72
C LEU A 142 32.88 -18.42 11.80
N GLN A 143 32.61 -18.84 13.05
CA GLN A 143 32.48 -17.92 14.18
C GLN A 143 33.79 -17.15 14.44
N GLU A 144 34.94 -17.82 14.35
CA GLU A 144 36.27 -17.23 14.47
C GLU A 144 36.53 -16.22 13.34
N ARG A 145 36.21 -16.58 12.09
CA ARG A 145 36.38 -15.70 10.93
C ARG A 145 35.49 -14.47 10.95
N LEU A 146 34.24 -14.60 11.40
CA LEU A 146 33.29 -13.48 11.45
C LEU A 146 33.55 -12.54 12.65
N GLY A 147 34.35 -12.98 13.62
CA GLY A 147 34.74 -12.22 14.81
C GLY A 147 33.65 -12.16 15.88
N MET A 148 33.95 -11.45 16.97
CA MET A 148 33.12 -11.39 18.20
C MET A 148 31.79 -10.64 18.01
N LYS A 149 31.71 -9.78 17.00
CA LYS A 149 30.52 -8.99 16.64
C LYS A 149 29.77 -9.64 15.47
N SER A 150 29.44 -10.93 15.61
CA SER A 150 28.71 -11.70 14.61
C SER A 150 27.62 -12.57 15.22
N LEU A 151 26.84 -13.21 14.35
CA LEU A 151 25.84 -14.23 14.71
C LEU A 151 25.96 -15.41 13.75
N VAL A 152 26.07 -16.63 14.29
CA VAL A 152 25.99 -17.87 13.51
C VAL A 152 24.72 -18.63 13.91
N VAL A 153 23.82 -18.83 12.96
CA VAL A 153 22.63 -19.67 13.12
C VAL A 153 22.93 -21.03 12.49
N VAL A 154 22.66 -22.13 13.18
CA VAL A 154 22.90 -23.49 12.69
C VAL A 154 21.59 -24.25 12.68
N PHE A 155 21.30 -24.93 11.59
CA PHE A 155 20.19 -25.88 11.53
C PHE A 155 20.70 -27.31 11.68
N GLU A 156 20.23 -28.01 12.72
CA GLU A 156 20.54 -29.41 12.99
C GLU A 156 19.33 -30.11 13.63
N PRO A 157 18.54 -30.87 12.86
CA PRO A 157 17.35 -31.54 13.38
C PRO A 157 17.67 -32.77 14.24
N ASP A 158 18.84 -33.39 14.08
CA ASP A 158 19.21 -34.59 14.84
C ASP A 158 19.81 -34.24 16.21
N VAL A 159 18.93 -34.12 17.22
CA VAL A 159 19.31 -33.88 18.62
C VAL A 159 20.21 -34.99 19.16
N GLY A 160 20.02 -36.24 18.71
CA GLY A 160 20.86 -37.37 19.11
C GLY A 160 22.28 -37.23 18.59
N LEU A 161 22.46 -36.69 17.37
CA LEU A 161 23.77 -36.37 16.80
C LEU A 161 24.44 -35.23 17.57
N LEU A 162 23.71 -34.16 17.88
CA LEU A 162 24.22 -33.09 18.75
C LEU A 162 24.69 -33.66 20.09
N ARG A 163 23.90 -34.55 20.71
CA ARG A 163 24.29 -35.24 21.94
C ARG A 163 25.58 -36.04 21.76
N ALA A 164 25.66 -36.87 20.72
CA ALA A 164 26.81 -37.72 20.46
C ALA A 164 28.11 -36.93 20.23
N VAL A 165 28.02 -35.76 19.59
CA VAL A 165 29.17 -34.89 19.35
C VAL A 165 29.54 -34.10 20.60
N LEU A 166 28.58 -33.46 21.26
CA LEU A 166 28.83 -32.58 22.41
C LEU A 166 29.27 -33.34 23.67
N GLU A 167 29.10 -34.65 23.75
CA GLU A 167 29.68 -35.46 24.83
C GLU A 167 31.09 -35.97 24.53
N ARG A 168 31.65 -35.70 23.34
CA ARG A 168 32.98 -36.19 22.91
C ARG A 168 33.92 -35.09 22.41
N VAL A 169 33.37 -33.98 21.93
CA VAL A 169 34.11 -32.85 21.37
C VAL A 169 33.79 -31.61 22.18
N ASP A 170 34.82 -30.98 22.77
CA ASP A 170 34.66 -29.75 23.53
C ASP A 170 34.53 -28.54 22.60
N HIS A 171 33.32 -27.97 22.56
CA HIS A 171 32.96 -26.75 21.82
C HIS A 171 32.67 -25.58 22.77
N SER A 172 32.88 -25.75 24.08
CA SER A 172 32.43 -24.81 25.10
C SER A 172 33.08 -23.43 24.94
N GLY A 173 34.36 -23.39 24.55
CA GLY A 173 35.12 -22.14 24.41
C GLY A 173 34.49 -21.12 23.46
N TRP A 174 34.05 -21.55 22.27
CA TRP A 174 33.44 -20.64 21.29
C TRP A 174 31.91 -20.53 21.47
N LEU A 175 31.25 -21.56 22.00
CA LEU A 175 29.81 -21.49 22.30
C LEU A 175 29.50 -20.50 23.44
N ALA A 176 30.39 -20.40 24.43
CA ALA A 176 30.23 -19.49 25.57
C ALA A 176 30.19 -18.01 25.17
N LEU A 177 30.62 -17.66 23.95
CA LEU A 177 30.49 -16.32 23.38
C LEU A 177 29.03 -15.88 23.19
N GLY A 178 28.08 -16.83 23.20
CA GLY A 178 26.65 -16.54 23.06
C GLY A 178 26.26 -15.97 21.69
N ARG A 179 27.09 -16.21 20.66
CA ARG A 179 26.92 -15.76 19.27
C ARG A 179 26.46 -16.87 18.32
N CYS A 180 26.23 -18.07 18.83
CA CYS A 180 25.71 -19.21 18.08
C CYS A 180 24.28 -19.53 18.53
N VAL A 181 23.40 -19.76 17.56
CA VAL A 181 22.03 -20.24 17.78
C VAL A 181 21.83 -21.53 16.99
N ILE A 182 21.48 -22.63 17.66
CA ILE A 182 21.15 -23.90 17.01
C ILE A 182 19.63 -24.08 16.97
N VAL A 183 19.09 -24.39 15.79
CA VAL A 183 17.67 -24.64 15.54
C VAL A 183 17.49 -26.08 15.07
N THR A 184 16.49 -26.79 15.61
CA THR A 184 16.26 -28.21 15.30
C THR A 184 14.98 -28.46 14.51
N ASP A 185 14.12 -27.45 14.37
CA ASP A 185 12.87 -27.54 13.63
C ASP A 185 12.95 -26.61 12.42
N ALA A 186 12.75 -27.16 11.22
CA ALA A 186 12.87 -26.43 9.97
C ALA A 186 11.79 -25.33 9.81
N GLU A 187 10.70 -25.42 10.55
CA GLU A 187 9.51 -24.55 10.41
C GLU A 187 9.25 -23.68 11.64
N ASP A 188 10.09 -23.76 12.68
CA ASP A 188 9.96 -22.97 13.92
C ASP A 188 10.48 -21.53 13.76
N ALA A 189 9.82 -20.75 12.91
CA ALA A 189 10.12 -19.32 12.72
C ALA A 189 10.04 -18.54 14.04
N ALA A 190 9.03 -18.83 14.87
CA ALA A 190 8.80 -18.13 16.13
C ALA A 190 9.92 -18.40 17.15
N GLY A 191 10.37 -19.65 17.27
CA GLY A 191 11.53 -20.02 18.08
C GLY A 191 12.82 -19.38 17.58
N LEU A 192 13.05 -19.38 16.26
CA LEU A 192 14.20 -18.71 15.65
C LEU A 192 14.20 -17.21 15.97
N THR A 193 13.09 -16.49 15.73
CA THR A 193 12.95 -15.06 16.05
C THR A 193 13.22 -14.79 17.54
N ARG A 194 12.80 -15.69 18.44
CA ARG A 194 13.05 -15.57 19.88
C ARG A 194 14.54 -15.71 20.22
N SER A 195 15.24 -16.65 19.58
CA SER A 195 16.66 -16.91 19.84
C SER A 195 17.60 -15.83 19.29
N ILE A 196 17.21 -15.14 18.21
CA ILE A 196 17.98 -14.03 17.63
C ILE A 196 17.67 -12.66 18.27
N ARG A 197 16.76 -12.60 19.25
CA ARG A 197 16.36 -11.35 19.90
C ARG A 197 17.58 -10.60 20.47
N GLY A 198 17.66 -9.31 20.18
CA GLY A 198 18.77 -8.43 20.53
C GLY A 198 19.96 -8.48 19.56
N MET A 199 19.84 -9.22 18.45
CA MET A 199 20.83 -9.32 17.38
C MET A 199 20.27 -8.88 16.02
N GLU A 200 19.15 -8.16 16.01
CA GLU A 200 18.44 -7.70 14.81
C GLU A 200 19.34 -6.84 13.92
N GLY A 201 20.17 -5.98 14.53
CA GLY A 201 21.14 -5.16 13.81
C GLY A 201 22.19 -5.98 13.03
N LEU A 202 22.60 -7.15 13.54
CA LEU A 202 23.53 -8.04 12.83
C LEU A 202 22.88 -8.66 11.59
N ILE A 203 21.62 -9.06 11.72
CA ILE A 203 20.84 -9.61 10.61
C ILE A 203 20.58 -8.53 9.55
N ALA A 204 20.27 -7.31 9.97
CA ALA A 204 20.06 -6.18 9.07
C ALA A 204 21.32 -5.80 8.27
N LEU A 205 22.51 -6.11 8.80
CA LEU A 205 23.80 -5.91 8.11
C LEU A 205 24.17 -7.03 7.13
N GLY A 206 23.34 -8.06 6.98
CA GLY A 206 23.49 -9.10 5.96
C GLY A 206 23.71 -10.49 6.55
N VAL A 207 23.06 -11.48 5.93
CA VAL A 207 23.13 -12.91 6.30
C VAL A 207 23.59 -13.75 5.11
N ARG A 208 24.59 -14.61 5.32
CA ARG A 208 25.01 -15.61 4.33
C ARG A 208 24.51 -17.01 4.70
N ILE A 209 23.73 -17.65 3.82
CA ILE A 209 23.33 -19.06 3.99
C ILE A 209 24.41 -19.97 3.38
N ILE A 210 24.86 -20.96 4.14
CA ILE A 210 25.99 -21.85 3.83
C ILE A 210 25.53 -23.28 4.03
N GLU A 211 25.73 -24.12 3.03
CA GLU A 211 25.42 -25.54 3.09
C GLU A 211 26.67 -26.34 3.48
N HIS A 212 26.59 -27.11 4.56
CA HIS A 212 27.68 -28.02 4.94
C HIS A 212 27.58 -29.31 4.12
N ALA A 213 28.46 -29.48 3.13
CA ALA A 213 28.38 -30.55 2.14
C ALA A 213 28.23 -31.98 2.72
N PRO A 214 28.95 -32.38 3.80
CA PRO A 214 28.74 -33.68 4.47
C PRO A 214 27.33 -33.84 5.09
N SER A 215 26.67 -32.76 5.48
CA SER A 215 25.32 -32.80 6.07
C SER A 215 24.19 -32.78 5.05
N ARG A 216 24.42 -32.30 3.82
CA ARG A 216 23.41 -32.14 2.76
C ARG A 216 22.52 -33.38 2.57
N ALA A 217 23.13 -34.54 2.35
CA ALA A 217 22.39 -35.77 2.07
C ALA A 217 21.54 -36.26 3.26
N ARG A 218 21.91 -35.87 4.49
CA ARG A 218 21.17 -36.24 5.72
C ARG A 218 20.03 -35.26 5.99
N LEU A 219 20.25 -33.97 5.77
CA LEU A 219 19.23 -32.95 5.96
C LEU A 219 18.15 -33.01 4.88
N GLY A 220 18.49 -33.41 3.65
CA GLY A 220 17.52 -33.55 2.56
C GLY A 220 16.67 -32.29 2.39
N ASP A 221 15.35 -32.47 2.33
CA ASP A 221 14.39 -31.37 2.13
C ASP A 221 14.29 -30.41 3.33
N ASP A 222 14.69 -30.82 4.54
CA ASP A 222 14.64 -29.97 5.73
C ASP A 222 15.56 -28.76 5.59
N ALA A 223 16.71 -28.91 4.91
CA ALA A 223 17.63 -27.81 4.63
C ALA A 223 16.95 -26.71 3.80
N ALA A 224 16.19 -27.11 2.77
CA ALA A 224 15.45 -26.17 1.93
C ALA A 224 14.26 -25.54 2.67
N ARG A 225 13.54 -26.31 3.50
CA ARG A 225 12.48 -25.79 4.39
C ARG A 225 13.02 -24.72 5.32
N PHE A 226 14.09 -25.03 6.07
CA PHE A 226 14.71 -24.09 6.99
C PHE A 226 15.30 -22.86 6.28
N GLY A 227 15.91 -23.02 5.11
CA GLY A 227 16.41 -21.90 4.31
C GLY A 227 15.32 -20.88 3.96
N ARG A 228 14.09 -21.33 3.67
CA ARG A 228 12.93 -20.45 3.47
C ARG A 228 12.53 -19.75 4.76
N THR A 229 12.40 -20.49 5.87
CA THR A 229 12.08 -19.95 7.20
C THR A 229 13.08 -18.86 7.61
N MET A 230 14.39 -19.11 7.46
CA MET A 230 15.43 -18.12 7.75
C MET A 230 15.30 -16.89 6.83
N GLY A 231 15.07 -17.08 5.54
CA GLY A 231 14.85 -15.97 4.59
C GLY A 231 13.66 -15.08 4.97
N GLU A 232 12.58 -15.65 5.49
CA GLU A 232 11.43 -14.90 6.01
C GLU A 232 11.79 -14.09 7.27
N VAL A 233 12.47 -14.71 8.25
CA VAL A 233 12.90 -14.02 9.47
C VAL A 233 13.86 -12.87 9.17
N VAL A 234 14.80 -13.06 8.23
CA VAL A 234 15.75 -12.02 7.81
C VAL A 234 15.04 -10.83 7.18
N ARG A 235 14.09 -11.07 6.26
CA ARG A 235 13.31 -9.99 5.62
C ARG A 235 12.47 -9.22 6.63
N SER A 236 11.73 -9.94 7.48
CA SER A 236 10.92 -9.36 8.57
C SER A 236 11.77 -8.48 9.50
N THR A 237 12.92 -9.00 9.95
CA THR A 237 13.83 -8.28 10.86
C THR A 237 14.42 -7.05 10.18
N ARG A 238 14.84 -7.16 8.92
CA ARG A 238 15.38 -6.02 8.16
C ARG A 238 14.34 -4.92 7.98
N THR A 239 13.11 -5.27 7.60
CA THR A 239 12.00 -4.32 7.50
C THR A 239 11.76 -3.62 8.83
N HIS A 240 11.71 -4.37 9.94
CA HIS A 240 11.51 -3.80 11.26
C HIS A 240 12.62 -2.83 11.67
N VAL A 241 13.89 -3.19 11.44
CA VAL A 241 15.04 -2.33 11.72
C VAL A 241 14.98 -1.05 10.88
N VAL A 242 14.79 -1.16 9.56
CA VAL A 242 14.72 0.02 8.67
C VAL A 242 13.59 0.96 9.08
N THR A 243 12.38 0.44 9.32
CA THR A 243 11.24 1.24 9.77
C THR A 243 11.54 1.97 11.08
N THR A 244 12.17 1.29 12.05
CA THR A 244 12.52 1.90 13.34
C THR A 244 13.54 3.03 13.16
N LEU A 245 14.58 2.79 12.37
CA LEU A 245 15.65 3.76 12.12
C LEU A 245 15.16 5.01 11.37
N VAL A 246 14.36 4.83 10.31
CA VAL A 246 13.87 5.94 9.47
C VAL A 246 12.87 6.82 10.22
N HIS A 247 12.06 6.25 11.12
CA HIS A 247 11.00 6.99 11.79
C HIS A 247 11.35 7.51 13.19
N ALA A 248 12.58 7.32 13.69
CA ALA A 248 12.95 7.79 15.03
C ALA A 248 12.73 9.31 15.23
N PRO A 249 13.15 10.20 14.30
CA PRO A 249 12.88 11.64 14.43
C PRO A 249 11.38 11.98 14.42
N VAL A 250 10.60 11.31 13.57
CA VAL A 250 9.14 11.50 13.45
C VAL A 250 8.43 11.03 14.73
N THR A 251 8.89 9.92 15.28
CA THR A 251 8.37 9.34 16.53
C THR A 251 8.59 10.30 17.69
N LEU A 252 9.81 10.85 17.81
CA LEU A 252 10.10 11.85 18.83
C LEU A 252 9.26 13.12 18.64
N ARG A 253 9.08 13.60 17.40
CA ARG A 253 8.23 14.77 17.13
C ARG A 253 6.81 14.54 17.63
N ASN A 254 6.22 13.40 17.27
CA ASN A 254 4.86 13.05 17.72
C ASN A 254 4.77 13.00 19.25
N MET A 255 5.77 12.40 19.90
CA MET A 255 5.92 12.37 21.35
C MET A 255 5.95 13.77 21.97
N VAL A 256 6.80 14.67 21.46
CA VAL A 256 6.88 16.08 21.89
C VAL A 256 5.52 16.77 21.74
N MET A 257 4.87 16.60 20.58
CA MET A 257 3.57 17.20 20.29
C MET A 257 2.43 16.61 21.14
N ASN A 258 2.58 15.40 21.68
CA ASN A 258 1.60 14.75 22.55
C ASN A 258 1.93 14.86 24.04
N ALA A 259 3.05 15.46 24.43
CA ALA A 259 3.54 15.48 25.81
C ALA A 259 2.52 16.09 26.80
N ASP A 260 1.80 17.14 26.39
CA ASP A 260 0.72 17.76 27.15
C ASP A 260 -0.44 16.78 27.41
N ARG A 261 -0.86 16.04 26.39
CA ARG A 261 -1.92 15.05 26.47
C ARG A 261 -1.48 13.85 27.30
N TYR A 262 -0.26 13.36 27.12
CA TYR A 262 0.28 12.26 27.91
C TYR A 262 0.36 12.59 29.41
N ALA A 263 0.83 13.79 29.75
CA ALA A 263 0.92 14.25 31.12
C ALA A 263 -0.46 14.53 31.78
N SER A 264 -1.51 14.79 31.00
CA SER A 264 -2.84 15.18 31.50
C SER A 264 -3.94 14.11 31.36
N CYS A 265 -3.90 13.25 30.35
CA CYS A 265 -4.91 12.20 30.13
C CYS A 265 -4.80 11.09 31.19
N ALA A 266 -5.87 10.31 31.35
CA ALA A 266 -5.85 9.14 32.22
C ALA A 266 -5.09 7.98 31.56
N GLY A 267 -4.52 7.10 32.39
CA GLY A 267 -3.91 5.86 31.94
C GLY A 267 -4.91 4.70 31.84
N ILE A 268 -4.43 3.55 31.41
CA ILE A 268 -5.19 2.29 31.37
C ILE A 268 -5.05 1.45 32.64
N THR A 269 -4.25 1.86 33.63
CA THR A 269 -3.94 1.07 34.85
C THR A 269 -5.17 0.47 35.53
N ALA A 270 -6.24 1.25 35.67
CA ALA A 270 -7.49 0.80 36.29
C ALA A 270 -8.22 -0.32 35.50
N LEU A 271 -7.95 -0.45 34.20
CA LEU A 271 -8.58 -1.45 33.34
C LEU A 271 -8.00 -2.86 33.53
N LYS A 272 -6.81 -2.99 34.14
CA LYS A 272 -6.11 -4.26 34.24
C LYS A 272 -6.98 -5.32 34.93
N ASN A 273 -7.20 -6.45 34.26
CA ASN A 273 -8.02 -7.56 34.75
C ASN A 273 -9.46 -7.17 35.15
N SER A 274 -10.01 -6.08 34.61
CA SER A 274 -11.40 -5.65 34.90
C SER A 274 -12.48 -6.51 34.25
N CYS A 275 -12.11 -7.38 33.30
CA CYS A 275 -13.02 -8.23 32.52
C CYS A 275 -12.52 -9.68 32.46
N VAL A 276 -12.01 -10.22 33.58
CA VAL A 276 -11.52 -11.61 33.67
C VAL A 276 -12.61 -12.60 33.27
N GLY A 277 -12.31 -13.44 32.27
CA GLY A 277 -13.23 -14.48 31.78
C GLY A 277 -14.43 -13.97 30.97
N VAL A 278 -14.47 -12.67 30.65
CA VAL A 278 -15.43 -12.08 29.71
C VAL A 278 -14.83 -12.20 28.29
N PRO A 279 -15.61 -12.61 27.28
CA PRO A 279 -15.11 -12.62 25.90
C PRO A 279 -14.89 -11.20 25.37
N ALA A 280 -13.85 -11.02 24.55
CA ALA A 280 -13.62 -9.79 23.80
C ALA A 280 -13.68 -10.04 22.29
N VAL A 281 -14.34 -9.16 21.54
CA VAL A 281 -14.29 -9.11 20.08
C VAL A 281 -13.35 -7.98 19.65
N THR A 282 -12.23 -8.33 19.00
CA THR A 282 -11.34 -7.36 18.35
C THR A 282 -11.74 -7.19 16.89
N VAL A 283 -11.89 -5.93 16.45
CA VAL A 283 -12.43 -5.58 15.13
C VAL A 283 -11.37 -4.84 14.32
N ALA A 284 -10.88 -5.48 13.26
CA ALA A 284 -9.90 -4.93 12.31
C ALA A 284 -10.53 -4.60 10.94
N ALA A 285 -9.81 -3.84 10.11
CA ALA A 285 -10.32 -3.26 8.85
C ALA A 285 -10.11 -4.13 7.60
N GLY A 286 -9.86 -5.42 7.77
CA GLY A 286 -9.66 -6.32 6.64
C GLY A 286 -10.94 -6.53 5.82
N PRO A 287 -10.82 -6.95 4.55
CA PRO A 287 -11.97 -7.05 3.64
C PRO A 287 -13.12 -7.93 4.13
N SER A 288 -12.83 -8.94 4.95
CA SER A 288 -13.84 -9.84 5.53
C SER A 288 -14.80 -9.16 6.53
N LEU A 289 -14.47 -7.98 7.06
CA LEU A 289 -15.21 -7.33 8.15
C LEU A 289 -16.72 -7.23 7.86
N GLN A 290 -17.10 -6.96 6.61
CA GLN A 290 -18.49 -6.77 6.20
C GLN A 290 -19.37 -8.00 6.45
N LYS A 291 -18.77 -9.21 6.53
CA LYS A 291 -19.50 -10.45 6.85
C LYS A 291 -20.05 -10.45 8.27
N ASN A 292 -19.35 -9.78 9.18
CA ASN A 292 -19.52 -9.91 10.62
C ASN A 292 -20.10 -8.66 11.28
N LEU A 293 -19.92 -7.49 10.67
CA LEU A 293 -20.22 -6.20 11.30
C LEU A 293 -21.64 -6.12 11.85
N ALA A 294 -22.65 -6.54 11.07
CA ALA A 294 -24.06 -6.48 11.47
C ALA A 294 -24.37 -7.31 12.74
N LEU A 295 -23.63 -8.40 12.99
CA LEU A 295 -23.82 -9.25 14.17
C LEU A 295 -23.51 -8.50 15.47
N LEU A 296 -22.57 -7.55 15.44
CA LEU A 296 -22.23 -6.74 16.61
C LEU A 296 -23.32 -5.72 16.96
N GLY A 297 -24.22 -5.42 16.02
CA GLY A 297 -25.37 -4.55 16.23
C GLY A 297 -26.61 -5.28 16.73
N GLU A 298 -26.58 -6.62 16.83
CA GLU A 298 -27.72 -7.38 17.35
C GLU A 298 -27.97 -7.02 18.83
N PRO A 299 -29.24 -6.83 19.25
CA PRO A 299 -29.57 -6.43 20.62
C PRO A 299 -28.94 -7.37 21.67
N GLY A 300 -28.33 -6.80 22.70
CA GLY A 300 -27.74 -7.57 23.79
C GLY A 300 -26.31 -8.05 23.55
N VAL A 301 -25.71 -7.88 22.35
CA VAL A 301 -24.33 -8.34 22.10
C VAL A 301 -23.32 -7.49 22.88
N ARG A 302 -23.45 -6.16 22.81
CA ARG A 302 -22.57 -5.21 23.51
C ARG A 302 -22.59 -5.40 25.03
N GLU A 303 -23.69 -5.87 25.60
CA GLU A 303 -23.83 -6.12 27.03
C GLU A 303 -23.14 -7.40 27.49
N ARG A 304 -22.71 -8.27 26.56
CA ARG A 304 -22.21 -9.63 26.88
C ARG A 304 -20.76 -9.88 26.48
N VAL A 305 -20.18 -8.96 25.71
CA VAL A 305 -18.80 -9.04 25.21
C VAL A 305 -18.13 -7.67 25.27
N VAL A 306 -16.81 -7.62 25.48
CA VAL A 306 -16.04 -6.40 25.25
C VAL A 306 -15.84 -6.24 23.74
N ILE A 307 -15.93 -5.02 23.20
CA ILE A 307 -15.74 -4.75 21.76
C ILE A 307 -14.62 -3.74 21.63
N ILE A 308 -13.53 -4.13 20.96
CA ILE A 308 -12.33 -3.31 20.80
C ILE A 308 -12.08 -3.13 19.31
N ALA A 309 -12.20 -1.90 18.85
CA ALA A 309 -12.07 -1.53 17.45
C ALA A 309 -10.68 -0.97 17.16
N ALA A 310 -10.10 -1.31 16.01
CA ALA A 310 -9.03 -0.51 15.44
C ALA A 310 -9.57 0.86 14.97
N GLN A 311 -8.77 1.93 15.05
CA GLN A 311 -9.22 3.27 14.66
C GLN A 311 -9.84 3.38 13.27
N THR A 312 -9.36 2.57 12.32
CA THR A 312 -9.81 2.54 10.92
C THR A 312 -11.27 2.10 10.77
N VAL A 313 -11.82 1.34 11.71
CA VAL A 313 -13.20 0.79 11.63
C VAL A 313 -14.23 1.57 12.43
N LEU A 314 -13.81 2.59 13.22
CA LEU A 314 -14.73 3.33 14.09
C LEU A 314 -15.90 3.94 13.31
N LYS A 315 -15.63 4.73 12.26
CA LYS A 315 -16.69 5.33 11.44
C LYS A 315 -17.61 4.30 10.78
N PRO A 316 -17.10 3.24 10.13
CA PRO A 316 -17.94 2.14 9.64
C PRO A 316 -18.84 1.53 10.71
N MET A 317 -18.33 1.29 11.92
CA MET A 317 -19.13 0.76 13.03
C MET A 317 -20.22 1.74 13.47
N LEU A 318 -19.89 3.02 13.65
CA LEU A 318 -20.87 4.04 14.04
C LEU A 318 -21.98 4.21 12.99
N ALA A 319 -21.62 4.17 11.70
CA ALA A 319 -22.58 4.22 10.59
C ALA A 319 -23.51 3.00 10.54
N ALA A 320 -23.09 1.87 11.14
CA ALA A 320 -23.92 0.68 11.31
C ALA A 320 -24.68 0.65 12.66
N GLY A 321 -24.66 1.76 13.43
CA GLY A 321 -25.30 1.85 14.74
C GLY A 321 -24.53 1.15 15.87
N ILE A 322 -23.28 0.76 15.63
CA ILE A 322 -22.47 -0.03 16.56
C ILE A 322 -21.45 0.87 17.25
N ARG A 323 -21.58 1.01 18.56
CA ARG A 323 -20.60 1.72 19.40
C ARG A 323 -19.68 0.68 20.04
N PRO A 324 -18.36 0.67 19.79
CA PRO A 324 -17.42 -0.20 20.49
C PRO A 324 -17.17 0.28 21.93
N HIS A 325 -16.60 -0.57 22.79
CA HIS A 325 -16.21 -0.15 24.14
C HIS A 325 -14.92 0.67 24.08
N PHE A 326 -13.98 0.16 23.29
CA PHE A 326 -12.68 0.78 23.08
C PHE A 326 -12.41 0.96 21.59
N VAL A 327 -11.72 2.03 21.26
CA VAL A 327 -11.02 2.22 19.99
C VAL A 327 -9.54 2.27 20.30
N THR A 328 -8.70 1.65 19.49
CA THR A 328 -7.24 1.69 19.67
C THR A 328 -6.56 2.45 18.54
N ALA A 329 -5.45 3.13 18.83
CA ALA A 329 -4.70 3.90 17.85
C ALA A 329 -3.18 3.89 18.12
N LEU A 330 -2.38 3.73 17.07
CA LEU A 330 -0.91 3.83 17.13
C LEU A 330 -0.24 4.45 15.89
N ASP A 331 -1.01 4.79 14.84
CA ASP A 331 -0.44 5.22 13.55
C ASP A 331 0.29 6.57 13.64
N HIS A 332 1.46 6.66 13.01
CA HIS A 332 2.33 7.83 13.03
C HIS A 332 1.97 8.91 11.99
N HIS A 333 1.14 8.57 11.00
CA HIS A 333 0.83 9.43 9.85
C HIS A 333 -0.42 10.30 10.09
N GLU A 334 -0.44 11.55 9.58
CA GLU A 334 -1.54 12.50 9.82
C GLU A 334 -2.89 12.01 9.29
N LEU A 335 -2.89 11.24 8.21
CA LEU A 335 -4.11 10.70 7.60
C LEU A 335 -5.01 9.98 8.60
N SER A 336 -4.46 9.47 9.70
CA SER A 336 -5.20 8.86 10.81
C SER A 336 -6.24 9.78 11.44
N GLY A 337 -6.00 11.10 11.42
CA GLY A 337 -6.99 12.09 11.88
C GLY A 337 -8.31 12.02 11.10
N ARG A 338 -8.30 11.56 9.84
CA ARG A 338 -9.50 11.43 9.00
C ARG A 338 -10.48 10.38 9.53
N PHE A 339 -10.03 9.43 10.35
CA PHE A 339 -10.91 8.45 10.97
C PHE A 339 -11.85 9.06 12.01
N TYR A 340 -11.59 10.29 12.46
CA TYR A 340 -12.38 10.98 13.48
C TYR A 340 -13.07 12.26 12.98
N GLU A 341 -12.72 12.74 11.78
CA GLU A 341 -13.30 13.98 11.21
C GLU A 341 -14.83 13.96 11.16
N GLY A 342 -15.47 15.02 11.67
CA GLY A 342 -16.92 15.16 11.66
C GLY A 342 -17.65 14.35 12.75
N LEU A 343 -16.94 13.60 13.60
CA LEU A 343 -17.53 12.98 14.78
C LEU A 343 -17.73 14.02 15.89
N THR A 344 -18.82 13.88 16.63
CA THR A 344 -19.14 14.66 17.83
C THR A 344 -18.98 13.81 19.09
N ALA A 345 -18.97 14.44 20.27
CA ALA A 345 -18.96 13.73 21.55
C ALA A 345 -20.19 12.80 21.72
N GLU A 346 -21.31 13.13 21.07
CA GLU A 346 -22.52 12.30 21.08
C GLU A 346 -22.31 11.00 20.30
N ASP A 347 -21.69 11.08 19.13
CA ASP A 347 -21.46 9.93 18.25
C ASP A 347 -20.61 8.86 18.95
N VAL A 348 -19.63 9.30 19.74
CA VAL A 348 -18.70 8.42 20.47
C VAL A 348 -19.05 8.24 21.95
N ARG A 349 -20.25 8.64 22.39
CA ARG A 349 -20.68 8.42 23.78
C ARG A 349 -20.56 6.94 24.16
N GLY A 350 -19.85 6.67 25.26
CA GLY A 350 -19.58 5.32 25.75
C GLY A 350 -18.45 4.58 25.03
N VAL A 351 -17.69 5.28 24.16
CA VAL A 351 -16.49 4.78 23.48
C VAL A 351 -15.26 5.48 24.06
N ARG A 352 -14.23 4.71 24.42
CA ARG A 352 -12.95 5.27 24.92
C ARG A 352 -11.83 4.99 23.93
N LEU A 353 -11.03 6.00 23.59
CA LEU A 353 -9.84 5.84 22.75
C LEU A 353 -8.65 5.45 23.63
N VAL A 354 -8.05 4.29 23.39
CA VAL A 354 -6.76 3.87 23.97
C VAL A 354 -5.66 4.10 22.94
N VAL A 355 -4.74 5.01 23.23
CA VAL A 355 -3.73 5.45 22.25
C VAL A 355 -2.31 5.24 22.76
N GLU A 356 -1.44 4.73 21.89
CA GLU A 356 0.01 4.79 22.13
C GLU A 356 0.48 6.25 21.98
N PRO A 357 1.22 6.83 22.94
CA PRO A 357 1.59 8.25 22.90
C PRO A 357 2.45 8.69 21.70
N LYS A 358 3.06 7.73 21.00
CA LYS A 358 3.84 7.95 19.77
C LYS A 358 2.98 8.14 18.51
N ALA A 359 1.67 7.94 18.60
CA ALA A 359 0.73 8.13 17.52
C ALA A 359 0.70 9.59 17.03
N ASN A 360 0.22 9.82 15.81
CA ASN A 360 0.16 11.17 15.25
C ASN A 360 -0.71 12.12 16.12
N PRO A 361 -0.27 13.36 16.40
CA PRO A 361 -1.02 14.30 17.24
C PRO A 361 -2.43 14.61 16.73
N ALA A 362 -2.67 14.52 15.42
CA ALA A 362 -3.98 14.72 14.83
C ALA A 362 -5.05 13.76 15.37
N ILE A 363 -4.67 12.60 15.90
CA ILE A 363 -5.57 11.61 16.50
C ILE A 363 -6.15 12.17 17.82
N LEU A 364 -5.27 12.65 18.71
CA LEU A 364 -5.66 13.17 20.03
C LEU A 364 -6.34 14.55 19.96
N GLU A 365 -6.18 15.27 18.85
CA GLU A 365 -6.90 16.52 18.57
C GLU A 365 -8.31 16.27 18.03
N LYS A 366 -8.49 15.25 17.19
CA LYS A 366 -9.75 15.04 16.46
C LYS A 366 -10.73 14.09 17.13
N PHE A 367 -10.29 13.19 18.02
CA PHE A 367 -11.22 12.31 18.74
C PHE A 367 -12.01 13.11 19.79
N PRO A 368 -13.35 13.18 19.71
CA PRO A 368 -14.16 14.07 20.56
C PRO A 368 -14.58 13.42 21.90
N GLY A 369 -14.19 12.16 22.12
CA GLY A 369 -14.57 11.38 23.31
C GLY A 369 -13.46 11.28 24.34
N GLU A 370 -13.59 10.29 25.23
CA GLU A 370 -12.63 10.01 26.29
C GLU A 370 -11.34 9.36 25.77
N ILE A 371 -10.18 9.89 26.17
CA ILE A 371 -8.86 9.40 25.75
C ILE A 371 -8.11 8.82 26.95
N LEU A 372 -7.61 7.61 26.77
CA LEU A 372 -6.71 6.89 27.66
C LEU A 372 -5.37 6.69 26.95
N VAL A 373 -4.27 6.96 27.65
CA VAL A 373 -2.90 6.80 27.13
C VAL A 373 -2.23 5.58 27.75
N THR A 374 -1.41 4.88 26.97
CA THR A 374 -0.54 3.81 27.50
C THR A 374 0.81 4.40 27.91
N GLN A 375 1.49 3.77 28.87
CA GLN A 375 2.85 4.16 29.27
C GLN A 375 3.82 4.14 28.08
N GLU A 376 4.70 5.14 27.98
CA GLU A 376 5.80 5.17 27.02
C GLU A 376 7.08 5.76 27.62
N LYS A 377 8.15 4.96 27.62
CA LYS A 377 9.38 5.25 28.36
C LYS A 377 10.15 6.45 27.82
N VAL A 378 10.23 6.59 26.50
CA VAL A 378 10.90 7.76 25.89
C VAL A 378 10.17 9.04 26.27
N LEU A 379 8.85 8.96 26.41
CA LEU A 379 8.03 10.11 26.79
C LEU A 379 8.10 10.41 28.29
N ASP A 380 8.27 9.40 29.16
CA ASP A 380 8.58 9.60 30.58
C ASP A 380 9.86 10.41 30.77
N ASP A 381 10.90 10.09 30.00
CA ASP A 381 12.16 10.83 29.97
C ASP A 381 11.97 12.26 29.43
N LEU A 382 11.04 12.46 28.49
CA LEU A 382 10.76 13.76 27.87
C LEU A 382 9.96 14.72 28.77
N ILE A 383 9.04 14.22 29.59
CA ILE A 383 8.15 15.05 30.42
C ILE A 383 8.74 15.38 31.80
N GLY A 384 9.78 14.67 32.21
CA GLY A 384 10.47 14.86 33.48
C GLY A 384 9.79 14.12 34.64
N THR A 385 10.59 13.75 35.65
CA THR A 385 10.20 12.87 36.76
C THR A 385 8.97 13.34 37.55
N ASP A 386 8.73 14.64 37.62
CA ASP A 386 7.62 15.22 38.38
C ASP A 386 6.26 14.99 37.71
N LEU A 387 6.25 14.73 36.40
CA LEU A 387 5.04 14.49 35.61
C LEU A 387 4.78 13.00 35.33
N VAL A 388 5.77 12.14 35.57
CA VAL A 388 5.65 10.68 35.37
C VAL A 388 4.60 10.09 36.32
N ARG A 389 3.74 9.23 35.78
CA ARG A 389 2.69 8.49 36.49
C ARG A 389 2.68 7.05 35.98
N ASP A 390 2.07 6.15 36.75
CA ASP A 390 1.74 4.81 36.24
C ASP A 390 0.48 4.87 35.37
N LEU A 391 0.67 4.85 34.05
CA LEU A 391 -0.39 4.89 33.05
C LEU A 391 -0.74 3.49 32.52
N GLY A 392 -0.03 2.44 32.94
CA GLY A 392 -0.20 1.07 32.47
C GLY A 392 0.46 0.81 31.12
N GLU A 393 1.25 -0.27 31.05
CA GLU A 393 2.05 -0.64 29.87
C GLU A 393 1.36 -1.75 29.05
N LEU A 394 1.34 -1.58 27.73
CA LEU A 394 0.98 -2.63 26.77
C LEU A 394 2.22 -3.06 25.98
N PRO A 395 2.30 -4.30 25.49
CA PRO A 395 3.34 -4.72 24.55
C PRO A 395 3.32 -3.87 23.27
N ALA A 396 4.50 -3.68 22.67
CA ALA A 396 4.61 -2.96 21.41
C ALA A 396 3.98 -3.76 20.24
N GLY A 397 3.02 -3.15 19.55
CA GLY A 397 2.39 -3.70 18.36
C GLY A 397 2.96 -3.12 17.06
N ALA A 398 3.04 -3.94 16.00
CA ALA A 398 3.41 -3.47 14.66
C ALA A 398 2.22 -2.91 13.85
N THR A 399 0.98 -3.10 14.33
CA THR A 399 -0.26 -2.55 13.75
C THR A 399 -1.29 -2.33 14.85
N VAL A 400 -2.24 -1.42 14.64
CA VAL A 400 -3.33 -1.10 15.58
C VAL A 400 -4.09 -2.35 16.05
N ALA A 401 -4.21 -3.36 15.19
CA ALA A 401 -4.85 -4.61 15.56
C ALA A 401 -4.13 -5.38 16.69
N HIS A 402 -2.80 -5.32 16.75
CA HIS A 402 -2.06 -5.88 17.88
C HIS A 402 -2.41 -5.15 19.17
N LEU A 403 -2.51 -3.81 19.13
CA LEU A 403 -2.89 -3.01 20.29
C LEU A 403 -4.31 -3.37 20.78
N SER A 404 -5.24 -3.62 19.85
CA SER A 404 -6.58 -4.14 20.19
C SER A 404 -6.51 -5.49 20.91
N TYR A 405 -5.70 -6.42 20.40
CA TYR A 405 -5.48 -7.73 21.00
C TYR A 405 -4.85 -7.65 22.39
N TYR A 406 -3.79 -6.85 22.53
CA TYR A 406 -3.12 -6.64 23.81
C TYR A 406 -4.01 -5.98 24.84
N LEU A 407 -4.84 -5.02 24.44
CA LEU A 407 -5.83 -4.43 25.34
C LEU A 407 -6.84 -5.49 25.82
N ALA A 408 -7.31 -6.37 24.94
CA ALA A 408 -8.21 -7.46 25.33
C ALA A 408 -7.58 -8.36 26.41
N ARG A 409 -6.32 -8.75 26.23
CA ARG A 409 -5.59 -9.55 27.22
C ARG A 409 -5.25 -8.78 28.49
N TYR A 410 -4.96 -7.48 28.39
CA TYR A 410 -4.74 -6.60 29.54
C TYR A 410 -5.99 -6.48 30.42
N LEU A 411 -7.17 -6.46 29.80
CA LEU A 411 -8.46 -6.51 30.50
C LEU A 411 -8.75 -7.88 31.17
N GLY A 412 -7.97 -8.93 30.85
CA GLY A 412 -8.18 -10.30 31.32
C GLY A 412 -9.21 -11.09 30.50
N CYS A 413 -9.58 -10.61 29.30
CA CYS A 413 -10.64 -11.23 28.50
C CYS A 413 -10.23 -12.62 28.00
N ASP A 414 -11.17 -13.57 28.06
CA ASP A 414 -11.02 -14.92 27.55
C ASP A 414 -12.38 -15.55 27.18
N PRO A 415 -12.59 -16.01 25.93
CA PRO A 415 -11.67 -15.94 24.80
C PRO A 415 -11.49 -14.53 24.22
N VAL A 416 -10.43 -14.35 23.42
CA VAL A 416 -10.34 -13.24 22.46
C VAL A 416 -10.80 -13.73 21.08
N ILE A 417 -11.81 -13.07 20.51
CA ILE A 417 -12.46 -13.37 19.23
C ILE A 417 -12.06 -12.29 18.23
N MET A 418 -11.47 -12.67 17.09
CA MET A 418 -11.00 -11.72 16.08
C MET A 418 -11.93 -11.69 14.87
N ILE A 419 -12.27 -10.50 14.37
CA ILE A 419 -12.99 -10.32 13.10
C ILE A 419 -12.34 -9.23 12.24
N GLY A 420 -12.46 -9.33 10.91
CA GLY A 420 -11.80 -8.40 9.99
C GLY A 420 -10.27 -8.45 10.09
N GLN A 421 -9.71 -9.48 10.73
CA GLN A 421 -8.27 -9.69 10.90
C GLN A 421 -7.72 -10.47 9.72
N ASP A 422 -7.90 -9.94 8.51
CA ASP A 422 -7.62 -10.70 7.29
C ASP A 422 -6.14 -11.01 7.11
N LEU A 423 -5.24 -10.04 7.36
CA LEU A 423 -3.79 -10.19 7.12
C LEU A 423 -3.49 -10.72 5.70
N GLY A 424 -4.30 -10.27 4.73
CA GLY A 424 -4.29 -10.72 3.35
C GLY A 424 -5.42 -10.06 2.55
N PHE A 425 -5.37 -10.23 1.24
CA PHE A 425 -6.29 -9.66 0.26
C PHE A 425 -7.42 -10.62 -0.05
N THR A 426 -8.29 -10.83 0.93
CA THR A 426 -9.46 -11.70 0.82
C THR A 426 -10.30 -11.30 -0.38
N ASP A 427 -10.64 -12.27 -1.23
CA ASP A 427 -11.48 -12.09 -2.42
C ASP A 427 -10.98 -11.02 -3.40
N GLY A 428 -9.66 -10.86 -3.49
CA GLY A 428 -9.00 -9.91 -4.41
C GLY A 428 -9.18 -8.45 -4.01
N GLN A 429 -9.49 -8.18 -2.73
CA GLN A 429 -9.75 -6.84 -2.21
C GLN A 429 -8.60 -6.37 -1.32
N TYR A 430 -8.19 -5.12 -1.49
CA TYR A 430 -7.27 -4.44 -0.59
C TYR A 430 -8.00 -3.79 0.57
N TYR A 431 -9.13 -3.14 0.29
CA TYR A 431 -9.92 -2.44 1.29
C TYR A 431 -11.24 -3.14 1.59
N ALA A 432 -11.75 -2.95 2.81
CA ALA A 432 -13.11 -3.34 3.14
C ALA A 432 -14.15 -2.59 2.31
N ALA A 433 -15.30 -3.24 2.07
CA ALA A 433 -16.44 -2.67 1.38
C ALA A 433 -16.84 -1.30 1.99
N GLY A 434 -16.99 -0.28 1.15
CA GLY A 434 -17.37 1.06 1.60
C GLY A 434 -16.22 1.92 2.16
N ALA A 435 -14.96 1.49 2.01
CA ALA A 435 -13.80 2.28 2.42
C ALA A 435 -13.76 3.67 1.76
N ALA A 436 -13.15 4.65 2.44
CA ALA A 436 -13.11 6.05 1.98
C ALA A 436 -12.48 6.21 0.59
N ILE A 437 -11.52 5.35 0.22
CA ILE A 437 -10.89 5.35 -1.10
C ILE A 437 -11.88 5.06 -2.23
N HIS A 438 -12.96 4.28 -1.98
CA HIS A 438 -14.02 4.03 -2.98
C HIS A 438 -14.70 5.33 -3.42
N ARG A 439 -14.79 6.33 -2.54
CA ARG A 439 -15.28 7.68 -2.88
C ARG A 439 -14.25 8.48 -3.68
N VAL A 440 -12.96 8.29 -3.43
CA VAL A 440 -11.90 8.94 -4.22
C VAL A 440 -11.92 8.45 -5.67
N TRP A 441 -12.19 7.15 -5.86
CA TRP A 441 -12.29 6.53 -7.18
C TRP A 441 -13.62 6.80 -7.90
N GLN A 442 -14.62 7.41 -7.26
CA GLN A 442 -15.98 7.49 -7.79
C GLN A 442 -16.06 8.15 -9.17
N GLY A 443 -15.22 9.17 -9.43
CA GLY A 443 -15.15 9.87 -10.71
C GLY A 443 -14.62 9.01 -11.86
N GLU A 444 -14.06 7.84 -11.57
CA GLU A 444 -13.57 6.89 -12.58
C GLU A 444 -14.56 5.75 -12.84
N LEU A 445 -15.47 5.48 -11.90
CA LEU A 445 -16.36 4.32 -11.93
C LEU A 445 -17.39 4.46 -13.04
N ASN A 446 -17.57 3.43 -13.85
CA ASN A 446 -18.62 3.35 -14.87
C ASN A 446 -18.82 1.88 -15.27
N HIS A 447 -19.60 1.61 -16.31
CA HIS A 447 -19.84 0.22 -16.74
C HIS A 447 -18.56 -0.49 -17.21
N GLU A 448 -17.57 0.24 -17.72
CA GLU A 448 -16.28 -0.28 -18.18
C GLU A 448 -15.15 -0.20 -17.13
N ARG A 449 -15.42 0.37 -15.94
CA ARG A 449 -14.46 0.46 -14.83
C ARG A 449 -15.17 0.30 -13.51
N SER A 450 -15.12 -0.93 -12.97
CA SER A 450 -15.80 -1.31 -11.74
C SER A 450 -14.93 -1.08 -10.49
N LEU A 451 -15.53 -1.19 -9.32
CA LEU A 451 -14.78 -1.19 -8.06
C LEU A 451 -13.96 -2.47 -7.90
N GLU A 452 -14.49 -3.61 -8.34
CA GLU A 452 -13.80 -4.90 -8.32
C GLU A 452 -12.47 -4.83 -9.05
N MET A 453 -12.48 -4.14 -10.19
CA MET A 453 -11.29 -3.91 -11.01
C MET A 453 -10.27 -3.01 -10.29
N LEU A 454 -10.70 -1.92 -9.67
CA LEU A 454 -9.80 -1.00 -8.95
C LEU A 454 -9.19 -1.62 -7.69
N GLU A 455 -9.97 -2.42 -6.96
CA GLU A 455 -9.45 -3.20 -5.82
C GLU A 455 -8.40 -4.21 -6.28
N TRP A 456 -8.67 -4.94 -7.38
CA TRP A 456 -7.69 -5.86 -7.95
C TRP A 456 -6.42 -5.13 -8.43
N GLU A 457 -6.56 -4.04 -9.17
CA GLU A 457 -5.42 -3.22 -9.61
C GLU A 457 -4.60 -2.73 -8.41
N ARG A 458 -5.24 -2.34 -7.30
CA ARG A 458 -4.55 -1.93 -6.07
C ARG A 458 -3.68 -3.06 -5.51
N VAL A 459 -4.19 -4.30 -5.49
CA VAL A 459 -3.43 -5.48 -5.07
C VAL A 459 -2.30 -5.76 -6.06
N ALA A 460 -2.62 -5.91 -7.34
CA ALA A 460 -1.69 -6.32 -8.40
C ALA A 460 -0.52 -5.35 -8.60
N ARG A 461 -0.70 -4.05 -8.33
CA ARG A 461 0.39 -3.04 -8.36
C ARG A 461 1.51 -3.30 -7.35
N MET A 462 1.28 -4.11 -6.32
CA MET A 462 2.28 -4.43 -5.30
C MET A 462 2.95 -5.79 -5.54
N ARG A 463 2.79 -6.39 -6.73
CA ARG A 463 3.23 -7.76 -7.06
C ARG A 463 4.61 -8.15 -6.53
N ALA A 464 5.60 -7.24 -6.59
CA ALA A 464 6.95 -7.49 -6.11
C ALA A 464 7.04 -7.83 -4.60
N ASN A 465 6.05 -7.38 -3.81
CA ASN A 465 5.97 -7.56 -2.37
C ASN A 465 4.87 -8.56 -1.96
N LEU A 466 4.18 -9.20 -2.91
CA LEU A 466 3.10 -10.15 -2.64
C LEU A 466 3.64 -11.57 -2.46
N ARG A 467 3.03 -12.31 -1.54
CA ARG A 467 3.20 -13.76 -1.41
C ARG A 467 1.85 -14.43 -1.24
N ARG A 468 1.76 -15.69 -1.65
CA ARG A 468 0.57 -16.52 -1.51
C ARG A 468 0.59 -17.24 -0.18
N VAL A 469 -0.52 -17.22 0.55
CA VAL A 469 -0.69 -17.92 1.83
C VAL A 469 -2.03 -18.67 1.85
N PRO A 470 -2.15 -19.78 2.61
CA PRO A 470 -3.43 -20.43 2.84
C PRO A 470 -4.40 -19.46 3.52
N SER A 471 -5.64 -19.40 3.04
CA SER A 471 -6.74 -18.73 3.73
C SER A 471 -7.42 -19.66 4.72
N GLN A 472 -8.24 -19.09 5.61
CA GLN A 472 -8.99 -19.84 6.62
C GLN A 472 -9.88 -20.95 6.04
N ASP A 473 -10.41 -20.77 4.82
CA ASP A 473 -11.24 -21.74 4.08
C ASP A 473 -10.42 -22.76 3.26
N GLY A 474 -9.09 -22.78 3.41
CA GLY A 474 -8.18 -23.71 2.73
C GLY A 474 -7.80 -23.30 1.30
N ARG A 475 -8.30 -22.15 0.81
CA ARG A 475 -7.89 -21.59 -0.49
C ARG A 475 -6.57 -20.84 -0.36
N THR A 476 -6.16 -20.16 -1.43
CA THR A 476 -4.95 -19.35 -1.44
C THR A 476 -5.29 -17.89 -1.67
N ILE A 477 -4.76 -17.01 -0.83
CA ILE A 477 -4.88 -15.57 -0.99
C ILE A 477 -3.51 -14.91 -1.08
N TYR A 478 -3.48 -13.68 -1.58
CA TYR A 478 -2.29 -12.84 -1.49
C TYR A 478 -2.20 -12.16 -0.13
N THR A 479 -0.99 -12.02 0.40
CA THR A 479 -0.62 -11.09 1.47
C THR A 479 0.64 -10.34 1.04
N ASP A 480 0.86 -9.14 1.54
CA ASP A 480 2.15 -8.48 1.40
C ASP A 480 3.13 -8.87 2.54
N GLU A 481 4.39 -8.46 2.38
CA GLU A 481 5.46 -8.70 3.35
C GLU A 481 5.20 -8.03 4.72
N GLN A 482 4.47 -6.91 4.75
CA GLN A 482 4.17 -6.19 5.98
C GLN A 482 3.13 -6.97 6.82
N MET A 483 2.01 -7.37 6.22
CA MET A 483 0.98 -8.20 6.86
C MET A 483 1.50 -9.59 7.22
N ALA A 484 2.41 -10.14 6.42
CA ALA A 484 3.15 -11.35 6.77
C ALA A 484 3.92 -11.20 8.09
N THR A 485 4.59 -10.07 8.28
CA THR A 485 5.31 -9.75 9.52
C THR A 485 4.33 -9.58 10.70
N TYR A 486 3.16 -8.99 10.45
CA TYR A 486 2.09 -8.89 11.45
C TYR A 486 1.54 -10.26 11.85
N LEU A 487 1.30 -11.15 10.89
CA LEU A 487 0.84 -12.52 11.15
C LEU A 487 1.83 -13.27 12.03
N ALA A 488 3.13 -13.19 11.72
CA ALA A 488 4.16 -13.84 12.53
C ALA A 488 4.18 -13.33 13.99
N GLN A 489 3.99 -12.03 14.20
CA GLN A 489 3.89 -11.46 15.55
C GLN A 489 2.63 -11.97 16.27
N PHE A 490 1.47 -11.95 15.62
CA PHE A 490 0.22 -12.50 16.17
C PHE A 490 0.35 -13.97 16.56
N GLU A 491 0.86 -14.82 15.67
CA GLU A 491 1.02 -16.26 15.94
C GLU A 491 1.95 -16.54 17.12
N ALA A 492 3.00 -15.72 17.30
CA ALA A 492 3.87 -15.80 18.48
C ALA A 492 3.13 -15.47 19.78
N GLU A 493 2.17 -14.55 19.75
CA GLU A 493 1.32 -14.21 20.92
C GLU A 493 0.25 -15.28 21.15
N PHE A 494 -0.39 -15.79 20.10
CA PHE A 494 -1.38 -16.88 20.18
C PHE A 494 -0.77 -18.17 20.73
N GLN A 495 0.49 -18.47 20.37
CA GLN A 495 1.23 -19.59 20.92
C GLN A 495 1.42 -19.44 22.44
N LYS A 496 1.80 -18.24 22.92
CA LYS A 496 1.95 -17.99 24.36
C LYS A 496 0.63 -18.18 25.10
N ASP A 497 -0.46 -17.66 24.54
CA ASP A 497 -1.79 -17.80 25.13
C ASP A 497 -2.24 -19.25 25.17
N THR A 498 -2.01 -20.01 24.10
CA THR A 498 -2.30 -21.45 24.07
C THR A 498 -1.52 -22.21 25.14
N LEU A 499 -0.23 -21.89 25.32
CA LEU A 499 0.61 -22.48 26.38
C LEU A 499 0.15 -22.07 27.79
N ALA A 500 -0.49 -20.90 27.92
CA ALA A 500 -1.10 -20.44 29.16
C ALA A 500 -2.55 -20.96 29.37
N GLY A 501 -3.09 -21.75 28.45
CA GLY A 501 -4.45 -22.28 28.51
C GLY A 501 -5.55 -21.28 28.15
N LEU A 502 -5.21 -20.15 27.53
CA LEU A 502 -6.15 -19.13 27.08
C LEU A 502 -6.62 -19.39 25.65
N ALA A 503 -7.87 -19.05 25.36
CA ALA A 503 -8.49 -19.32 24.06
C ALA A 503 -8.39 -18.11 23.11
N VAL A 504 -8.06 -18.38 21.85
CA VAL A 504 -8.08 -17.41 20.74
C VAL A 504 -8.95 -17.96 19.62
N ILE A 505 -9.98 -17.21 19.26
CA ILE A 505 -10.95 -17.58 18.22
C ILE A 505 -10.73 -16.70 17.00
N ASP A 506 -10.48 -17.32 15.85
CA ASP A 506 -10.43 -16.64 14.57
C ASP A 506 -11.81 -16.67 13.90
N ALA A 507 -12.60 -15.62 14.12
CA ALA A 507 -13.91 -15.42 13.51
C ALA A 507 -13.86 -14.47 12.31
N THR A 508 -12.69 -14.38 11.66
CA THR A 508 -12.50 -13.52 10.49
C THR A 508 -13.38 -13.95 9.32
N GLU A 509 -13.66 -15.25 9.15
CA GLU A 509 -14.41 -15.80 8.02
C GLU A 509 -13.78 -15.42 6.67
N GLY A 510 -12.45 -15.37 6.65
CA GLY A 510 -11.61 -14.86 5.58
C GLY A 510 -10.18 -14.66 6.04
N GLY A 511 -9.35 -14.09 5.18
CA GLY A 511 -7.97 -13.81 5.51
C GLY A 511 -7.06 -15.02 5.57
N ALA A 512 -5.80 -14.76 5.91
CA ALA A 512 -4.78 -15.76 6.10
C ALA A 512 -5.16 -16.68 7.27
N ALA A 513 -4.88 -17.98 7.10
CA ALA A 513 -5.00 -18.95 8.17
C ALA A 513 -3.99 -18.61 9.28
N LYS A 514 -4.47 -18.62 10.53
CA LYS A 514 -3.69 -18.22 11.71
C LYS A 514 -3.43 -19.43 12.59
N LYS A 515 -2.16 -19.76 12.83
CA LYS A 515 -1.77 -20.84 13.74
C LYS A 515 -2.17 -20.52 15.18
N HIS A 516 -2.35 -21.56 15.99
CA HIS A 516 -2.69 -21.46 17.42
C HIS A 516 -4.02 -20.74 17.72
N THR A 517 -4.96 -20.78 16.77
CA THR A 517 -6.33 -20.26 16.92
C THR A 517 -7.35 -21.36 16.62
N THR A 518 -8.59 -21.16 17.08
CA THR A 518 -9.74 -21.97 16.63
C THR A 518 -10.57 -21.17 15.64
N ALA A 519 -10.67 -21.64 14.40
CA ALA A 519 -11.51 -21.00 13.37
C ALA A 519 -12.99 -21.38 13.55
N MET A 520 -13.89 -20.39 13.61
CA MET A 520 -15.35 -20.57 13.59
C MET A 520 -16.06 -19.26 13.22
N PRO A 521 -17.29 -19.29 12.67
CA PRO A 521 -18.05 -18.07 12.38
C PRO A 521 -18.32 -17.20 13.62
N LEU A 522 -18.43 -15.87 13.44
CA LEU A 522 -18.68 -14.97 14.58
C LEU A 522 -19.99 -15.31 15.29
N ARG A 523 -21.03 -15.68 14.54
CA ARG A 523 -22.31 -16.09 15.11
C ARG A 523 -22.15 -17.26 16.09
N GLU A 524 -21.42 -18.30 15.69
CA GLU A 524 -21.14 -19.47 16.54
C GLU A 524 -20.33 -19.07 17.78
N ALA A 525 -19.31 -18.21 17.61
CA ALA A 525 -18.50 -17.72 18.72
C ALA A 525 -19.34 -16.93 19.74
N LEU A 526 -20.24 -16.06 19.28
CA LEU A 526 -21.15 -15.30 20.14
C LEU A 526 -22.13 -16.23 20.87
N GLU A 527 -22.72 -17.20 20.18
CA GLU A 527 -23.63 -18.18 20.79
C GLU A 527 -22.94 -19.03 21.87
N ARG A 528 -21.68 -19.40 21.63
CA ARG A 528 -20.91 -20.26 22.54
C ARG A 528 -20.30 -19.51 23.73
N PHE A 529 -19.85 -18.27 23.54
CA PHE A 529 -19.00 -17.58 24.52
C PHE A 529 -19.62 -16.31 25.11
N ALA A 530 -20.58 -15.65 24.46
CA ALA A 530 -21.19 -14.44 24.99
C ALA A 530 -22.00 -14.76 26.26
N ARG A 531 -21.53 -14.26 27.41
CA ARG A 531 -22.10 -14.56 28.74
C ARG A 531 -23.21 -13.57 29.10
N ALA A 532 -24.07 -13.91 30.05
CA ALA A 532 -25.11 -12.99 30.53
C ALA A 532 -24.58 -11.81 31.36
N GLU A 533 -23.39 -11.94 31.94
CA GLU A 533 -22.78 -10.92 32.81
C GLU A 533 -22.20 -9.75 32.01
N ARG A 534 -22.52 -8.53 32.45
CA ARG A 534 -22.10 -7.31 31.78
C ARG A 534 -20.63 -7.00 32.06
N PRO A 535 -19.83 -6.61 31.05
CA PRO A 535 -18.46 -6.15 31.27
C PRO A 535 -18.41 -5.00 32.29
N ALA A 536 -17.71 -5.22 33.40
CA ALA A 536 -17.56 -4.24 34.48
C ALA A 536 -16.36 -3.32 34.21
N LEU A 537 -16.50 -2.44 33.23
CA LEU A 537 -15.44 -1.48 32.90
C LEU A 537 -15.44 -0.33 33.90
N PRO A 538 -14.37 -0.12 34.69
CA PRO A 538 -14.33 0.94 35.69
C PRO A 538 -14.46 2.31 35.02
N GLU A 539 -15.04 3.26 35.75
CA GLU A 539 -14.99 4.66 35.36
C GLU A 539 -13.54 5.14 35.34
N THR A 540 -13.24 6.06 34.44
CA THR A 540 -11.91 6.63 34.35
C THR A 540 -11.69 7.52 35.57
N ALA A 541 -10.88 7.05 36.51
CA ALA A 541 -10.53 7.80 37.70
C ALA A 541 -9.81 9.10 37.29
N GLY A 542 -10.32 10.24 37.79
CA GLY A 542 -9.81 11.57 37.50
C GLY A 542 -8.35 11.72 37.91
N GLY A 543 -7.47 11.76 36.92
CA GLY A 543 -6.06 12.11 37.06
C GLY A 543 -5.66 13.31 36.20
N ALA A 544 -6.62 14.08 35.70
CA ALA A 544 -6.35 15.27 34.91
C ALA A 544 -5.74 16.33 35.84
N ARG A 545 -4.41 16.44 35.81
CA ARG A 545 -3.71 17.60 36.38
C ARG A 545 -4.21 18.86 35.68
N GLU A 546 -4.25 19.97 36.42
CA GLU A 546 -4.66 21.25 35.85
C GLU A 546 -3.77 21.59 34.65
N ALA A 547 -4.39 21.79 33.48
CA ALA A 547 -3.67 21.90 32.22
C ALA A 547 -2.64 23.04 32.22
N ALA A 548 -2.87 24.11 33.00
CA ALA A 548 -1.92 25.21 33.15
C ALA A 548 -0.62 24.76 33.84
N SER A 549 -0.72 24.06 34.98
CA SER A 549 0.44 23.58 35.73
C SER A 549 1.28 22.58 34.94
N VAL A 550 0.63 21.69 34.17
CA VAL A 550 1.32 20.74 33.28
C VAL A 550 2.10 21.47 32.18
N ARG A 551 1.50 22.49 31.55
CA ARG A 551 2.18 23.27 30.49
C ARG A 551 3.40 24.01 31.00
N GLU A 552 3.32 24.63 32.18
CA GLU A 552 4.47 25.31 32.79
C GLU A 552 5.61 24.35 33.12
N ALA A 553 5.29 23.20 33.72
CA ALA A 553 6.29 22.18 34.05
C ALA A 553 6.97 21.61 32.79
N LEU A 554 6.19 21.31 31.74
CA LEU A 554 6.71 20.84 30.45
C LEU A 554 7.62 21.89 29.79
N ARG A 555 7.19 23.15 29.74
CA ARG A 555 8.02 24.25 29.20
C ARG A 555 9.36 24.32 29.91
N ALA A 556 9.33 24.41 31.24
CA ALA A 556 10.54 24.54 32.04
C ALA A 556 11.48 23.34 31.84
N HIS A 557 10.93 22.14 31.65
CA HIS A 557 11.73 20.96 31.37
C HIS A 557 12.30 20.96 29.94
N PHE A 558 11.50 21.31 28.93
CA PHE A 558 11.96 21.42 27.55
C PHE A 558 13.08 22.48 27.41
N GLU A 559 13.00 23.61 28.11
CA GLU A 559 14.07 24.61 28.14
C GLU A 559 15.38 24.05 28.68
N ARG A 560 15.33 23.25 29.76
CA ARG A 560 16.51 22.55 30.30
C ARG A 560 17.08 21.56 29.29
N LEU A 561 16.24 20.74 28.66
CA LEU A 561 16.67 19.77 27.66
C LEU A 561 17.26 20.44 26.41
N ILE A 562 16.74 21.60 25.99
CA ILE A 562 17.33 22.41 24.91
C ILE A 562 18.73 22.90 25.30
N ALA A 563 18.91 23.36 26.54
CA ALA A 563 20.22 23.80 27.02
C ALA A 563 21.23 22.63 27.02
N ASP A 564 20.82 21.47 27.53
CA ASP A 564 21.66 20.26 27.52
C ASP A 564 21.97 19.79 26.10
N ALA A 565 20.99 19.76 25.20
CA ALA A 565 21.19 19.38 23.80
C ALA A 565 22.18 20.33 23.08
N ARG A 566 22.08 21.64 23.32
CA ARG A 566 23.06 22.61 22.81
C ARG A 566 24.46 22.39 23.40
N ALA A 567 24.56 22.01 24.67
CA ALA A 567 25.84 21.65 25.29
C ALA A 567 26.44 20.37 24.67
N ILE A 568 25.61 19.36 24.38
CA ILE A 568 26.01 18.14 23.67
C ILE A 568 26.51 18.48 22.25
N ARG A 569 25.83 19.38 21.53
CA ARG A 569 26.28 19.84 20.21
C ARG A 569 27.65 20.51 20.29
N ALA A 570 27.82 21.50 21.18
CA ALA A 570 29.09 22.21 21.33
C ALA A 570 30.24 21.25 21.70
N ALA A 571 29.98 20.32 22.62
CA ALA A 571 30.95 19.28 22.99
C ALA A 571 31.28 18.34 21.82
N SER A 572 30.31 18.07 20.94
CA SER A 572 30.51 17.24 19.75
C SER A 572 31.37 17.96 18.70
N ASP A 573 31.13 19.25 18.46
CA ASP A 573 31.94 20.05 17.53
C ASP A 573 33.40 20.14 18.02
N GLU A 574 33.62 20.48 19.29
CA GLU A 574 34.95 20.51 19.92
C GLU A 574 35.66 19.14 19.82
N THR A 575 34.94 18.05 20.14
CA THR A 575 35.48 16.69 20.05
C THR A 575 35.85 16.32 18.61
N ALA A 576 35.04 16.71 17.62
CA ALA A 576 35.31 16.41 16.22
C ALA A 576 36.54 17.18 15.69
N GLU A 577 36.71 18.44 16.09
CA GLU A 577 37.91 19.23 15.78
C GLU A 577 39.17 18.56 16.35
N ARG A 578 39.14 18.21 17.64
CA ARG A 578 40.24 17.52 18.32
C ARG A 578 40.60 16.18 17.69
N LEU A 579 39.61 15.36 17.32
CA LEU A 579 39.85 14.09 16.63
C LEU A 579 40.41 14.30 15.21
N THR A 580 40.07 15.40 14.55
CA THR A 580 40.63 15.76 13.22
C THR A 580 42.11 16.10 13.32
N GLU A 581 42.55 16.77 14.40
CA GLU A 581 43.97 17.05 14.66
C GLU A 581 44.81 15.76 14.74
N ILE A 582 44.26 14.69 15.33
CA ILE A 582 44.86 13.35 15.36
C ILE A 582 44.89 12.73 13.96
N ALA A 583 43.76 12.76 13.24
CA ALA A 583 43.63 12.11 11.93
C ALA A 583 44.55 12.71 10.84
N GLU A 584 44.82 14.02 10.92
CA GLU A 584 45.68 14.73 9.96
C GLU A 584 47.19 14.67 10.30
N SER A 585 47.60 13.83 11.26
CA SER A 585 49.01 13.64 11.66
C SER A 585 49.74 14.91 12.13
N ARG A 586 48.99 15.89 12.68
CA ARG A 586 49.54 17.16 13.19
C ARG A 586 50.10 17.06 14.61
N VAL A 587 50.07 15.89 15.24
CA VAL A 587 50.35 15.70 16.67
C VAL A 587 51.19 14.44 16.90
N ASP A 588 52.17 14.51 17.82
CA ASP A 588 53.00 13.36 18.22
C ASP A 588 52.25 12.37 19.15
N THR A 589 52.86 11.22 19.48
CA THR A 589 52.23 10.18 20.32
C THR A 589 51.79 10.68 21.70
N ARG A 590 52.49 11.65 22.29
CA ARG A 590 52.12 12.24 23.59
C ARG A 590 50.92 13.16 23.45
N GLY A 591 50.90 14.03 22.44
CA GLY A 591 49.77 14.92 22.19
C GLY A 591 48.52 14.17 21.74
N ALA A 592 48.65 13.08 20.98
CA ALA A 592 47.53 12.20 20.64
C ALA A 592 46.88 11.57 21.89
N ASN A 593 47.69 11.08 22.84
CA ASN A 593 47.18 10.53 24.10
C ASN A 593 46.49 11.59 24.98
N ALA A 594 47.01 12.83 25.00
CA ALA A 594 46.37 13.95 25.71
C ALA A 594 44.99 14.26 25.12
N ILE A 595 44.90 14.36 23.79
CA ILE A 595 43.64 14.59 23.09
C ILE A 595 42.64 13.45 23.35
N VAL A 596 43.08 12.18 23.34
CA VAL A 596 42.21 11.03 23.66
C VAL A 596 41.63 11.14 25.08
N ALA A 597 42.45 11.54 26.06
CA ALA A 597 41.97 11.75 27.43
C ALA A 597 40.93 12.88 27.53
N GLU A 598 41.15 13.99 26.81
CA GLU A 598 40.19 15.11 26.72
C GLU A 598 38.85 14.68 26.07
N VAL A 599 38.92 13.89 24.99
CA VAL A 599 37.75 13.33 24.31
C VAL A 599 37.00 12.37 25.22
N GLN A 600 37.69 11.52 25.99
CA GLN A 600 37.06 10.62 26.96
C GLN A 600 36.36 11.40 28.08
N ALA A 601 37.01 12.41 28.65
CA ALA A 601 36.43 13.27 29.67
C ALA A 601 35.16 13.99 29.16
N THR A 602 35.22 14.52 27.94
CA THR A 602 34.07 15.14 27.26
C THR A 602 32.95 14.13 27.04
N GLY A 603 33.27 12.92 26.59
CA GLY A 603 32.32 11.83 26.43
C GLY A 603 31.64 11.42 27.74
N HIS A 604 32.36 11.36 28.86
CA HIS A 604 31.78 11.11 30.17
C HIS A 604 30.81 12.21 30.60
N ARG A 605 31.17 13.49 30.37
CA ARG A 605 30.30 14.64 30.64
C ARG A 605 29.02 14.59 29.81
N VAL A 606 29.12 14.30 28.52
CA VAL A 606 27.96 14.17 27.61
C VAL A 606 27.04 13.01 28.04
N ARG A 607 27.58 11.83 28.36
CA ARG A 607 26.78 10.67 28.83
C ARG A 607 26.10 10.92 30.19
N ALA A 608 26.60 11.85 30.99
CA ALA A 608 26.01 12.23 32.26
C ALA A 608 24.82 13.19 32.12
N MET A 609 24.62 13.84 30.97
CA MET A 609 23.49 14.74 30.68
C MET A 609 22.21 13.94 30.44
N LYS A 610 21.62 13.39 31.51
CA LYS A 610 20.37 12.63 31.46
C LYS A 610 19.16 13.53 31.78
N PRO A 611 18.05 13.44 31.02
CA PRO A 611 17.77 12.47 29.95
C PRO A 611 18.15 12.94 28.53
N ALA A 612 18.78 14.11 28.36
CA ALA A 612 19.08 14.68 27.04
C ALA A 612 19.91 13.75 26.13
N PHE A 613 20.99 13.15 26.63
CA PHE A 613 21.85 12.29 25.82
C PHE A 613 21.14 11.00 25.34
N PRO A 614 20.41 10.24 26.18
CA PRO A 614 19.56 9.15 25.71
C PRO A 614 18.56 9.54 24.60
N LEU A 615 17.97 10.74 24.69
CA LEU A 615 17.06 11.25 23.63
C LEU A 615 17.81 11.56 22.33
N VAL A 616 19.04 12.09 22.42
CA VAL A 616 19.92 12.28 21.26
C VAL A 616 20.29 10.93 20.63
N GLU A 617 20.61 9.91 21.43
CA GLU A 617 20.88 8.55 20.93
C GLU A 617 19.63 7.92 20.28
N PHE A 618 18.43 8.19 20.82
CA PHE A 618 17.17 7.76 20.23
C PHE A 618 16.97 8.35 18.83
N ILE A 619 17.31 9.63 18.59
CA ILE A 619 17.27 10.22 17.24
C ILE A 619 18.38 9.63 16.36
N ASN A 620 19.56 9.39 16.93
CA ASN A 620 20.76 8.96 16.21
C ASN A 620 20.87 7.44 15.96
N GLN A 621 19.76 6.69 15.90
CA GLN A 621 19.86 5.23 15.75
C GLN A 621 20.59 4.80 14.46
N THR A 622 20.43 5.56 13.37
CA THR A 622 21.14 5.31 12.10
C THR A 622 22.65 5.48 12.27
N GLY A 623 23.08 6.52 13.00
CA GLY A 623 24.50 6.72 13.31
C GLY A 623 25.05 5.61 14.20
N VAL A 624 24.27 5.12 15.17
CA VAL A 624 24.65 3.97 16.01
C VAL A 624 24.86 2.71 15.18
N LEU A 625 23.96 2.40 14.24
CA LEU A 625 24.11 1.23 13.35
C LEU A 625 25.34 1.38 12.43
N ASN A 626 25.56 2.57 11.87
CA ASN A 626 26.70 2.84 10.99
C ASN A 626 28.03 2.78 11.74
N ARG A 627 28.08 3.30 12.98
CA ARG A 627 29.23 3.14 13.87
C ARG A 627 29.51 1.67 14.15
N PHE A 628 28.47 0.90 14.48
CA PHE A 628 28.62 -0.53 14.72
C PHE A 628 29.19 -1.27 13.48
N LYS A 629 28.71 -0.92 12.28
CA LYS A 629 29.25 -1.45 11.01
C LYS A 629 30.73 -1.08 10.83
N ALA A 630 31.09 0.18 11.06
CA ALA A 630 32.47 0.65 10.93
C ALA A 630 33.41 -0.01 11.95
N ASP A 631 33.00 -0.13 13.22
CA ASP A 631 33.77 -0.81 14.27
C ASP A 631 34.10 -2.25 13.90
N ARG A 632 33.14 -2.94 13.27
CA ARG A 632 33.33 -4.31 12.80
C ARG A 632 34.32 -4.40 11.64
N LEU A 633 34.24 -3.49 10.66
CA LEU A 633 35.19 -3.44 9.56
C LEU A 633 36.62 -3.10 10.01
N ILE A 634 36.76 -2.26 11.05
CA ILE A 634 38.05 -1.94 11.66
C ILE A 634 38.64 -3.15 12.39
N GLU A 635 37.81 -3.93 13.10
CA GLU A 635 38.24 -5.16 13.79
C GLU A 635 38.71 -6.24 12.81
N LEU A 636 38.10 -6.29 11.62
CA LEU A 636 38.43 -7.25 10.55
C LEU A 636 39.63 -6.82 9.69
N ALA A 637 39.96 -5.54 9.64
CA ALA A 637 41.12 -5.04 8.91
C ALA A 637 42.41 -5.43 9.67
N GLY A 638 43.35 -6.07 8.97
CA GLY A 638 44.59 -6.63 9.55
C GLY A 638 45.50 -5.63 10.26
N ALA A 639 46.56 -6.16 10.84
CA ALA A 639 47.35 -5.61 11.95
C ALA A 639 48.19 -4.33 11.70
N ASP A 640 47.98 -3.54 10.64
CA ASP A 640 48.68 -2.25 10.49
C ASP A 640 48.15 -1.25 11.55
N PRO A 641 48.93 -0.94 12.61
CA PRO A 641 48.44 -0.14 13.73
C PRO A 641 48.11 1.29 13.31
N LEU A 642 48.80 1.83 12.29
CA LEU A 642 48.64 3.22 11.85
C LEU A 642 47.36 3.40 11.03
N GLU A 643 47.10 2.51 10.06
CA GLU A 643 45.86 2.51 9.29
C GLU A 643 44.64 2.20 10.16
N ARG A 644 44.78 1.32 11.16
CA ARG A 644 43.73 1.06 12.16
C ARG A 644 43.41 2.30 12.97
N GLN A 645 44.43 3.02 13.44
CA GLN A 645 44.27 4.27 14.19
C GLN A 645 43.58 5.36 13.34
N ARG A 646 43.97 5.49 12.07
CA ARG A 646 43.35 6.44 11.12
C ARG A 646 41.87 6.16 10.91
N ARG A 647 41.51 4.90 10.62
CA ARG A 647 40.10 4.49 10.44
C ARG A 647 39.26 4.65 11.72
N GLN A 648 39.86 4.41 12.89
CA GLN A 648 39.21 4.65 14.18
C GLN A 648 38.89 6.13 14.37
N ALA A 649 39.85 7.00 14.09
CA ALA A 649 39.67 8.45 14.17
C ALA A 649 38.60 8.96 13.19
N GLU A 650 38.63 8.55 11.92
CA GLU A 650 37.62 8.93 10.91
C GLU A 650 36.20 8.50 11.33
N ARG A 651 36.08 7.25 11.82
CA ARG A 651 34.82 6.70 12.34
C ARG A 651 34.32 7.48 13.55
N ASP A 652 35.20 7.83 14.49
CA ASP A 652 34.82 8.55 15.70
C ASP A 652 34.42 10.00 15.40
N ILE A 653 35.12 10.69 14.47
CA ILE A 653 34.73 12.01 13.94
C ILE A 653 33.31 11.95 13.38
N GLN A 654 33.04 10.99 12.50
CA GLN A 654 31.72 10.88 11.87
C GLN A 654 30.63 10.57 12.90
N ASN A 655 30.90 9.68 13.86
CA ASN A 655 29.95 9.34 14.91
C ASN A 655 29.63 10.55 15.80
N VAL A 656 30.63 11.33 16.19
CA VAL A 656 30.45 12.52 17.02
C VAL A 656 29.69 13.60 16.26
N ARG A 657 29.96 13.81 14.97
CA ARG A 657 29.19 14.73 14.12
C ARG A 657 27.71 14.34 14.04
N TRP A 658 27.39 13.05 13.90
CA TRP A 658 26.01 12.58 13.92
C TRP A 658 25.32 12.81 15.28
N ILE A 659 26.04 12.63 16.40
CA ILE A 659 25.53 12.97 17.74
C ILE A 659 25.20 14.47 17.81
N GLY A 660 26.09 15.33 17.31
CA GLY A 660 25.87 16.77 17.26
C GLY A 660 24.64 17.16 16.42
N GLN A 661 24.47 16.56 15.24
CA GLN A 661 23.30 16.79 14.38
C GLN A 661 21.99 16.34 15.05
N ALA A 662 22.00 15.17 15.71
CA ALA A 662 20.84 14.68 16.45
C ALA A 662 20.51 15.57 17.67
N ALA A 663 21.52 16.18 18.31
CA ALA A 663 21.31 17.13 19.40
C ALA A 663 20.65 18.44 18.93
N ASP A 664 21.05 18.97 17.76
CA ASP A 664 20.37 20.11 17.14
C ASP A 664 18.91 19.79 16.81
N GLU A 665 18.66 18.60 16.26
CA GLU A 665 17.32 18.14 15.92
C GLU A 665 16.43 18.02 17.17
N LEU A 666 16.95 17.44 18.27
CA LEU A 666 16.25 17.40 19.56
C LEU A 666 15.90 18.82 20.03
N ALA A 667 16.86 19.74 20.05
CA ALA A 667 16.66 21.12 20.48
C ALA A 667 15.60 21.83 19.62
N ARG A 668 15.63 21.62 18.30
CA ARG A 668 14.66 22.17 17.35
C ARG A 668 13.25 21.66 17.62
N GLN A 669 13.07 20.34 17.77
CA GLN A 669 11.75 19.75 18.04
C GLN A 669 11.18 20.20 19.39
N LEU A 670 12.01 20.26 20.45
CA LEU A 670 11.60 20.77 21.76
C LEU A 670 11.19 22.24 21.71
N ALA A 671 11.93 23.08 20.97
CA ALA A 671 11.57 24.49 20.79
C ALA A 671 10.23 24.65 20.06
N GLN A 672 9.94 23.80 19.07
CA GLN A 672 8.62 23.74 18.45
C GLN A 672 7.55 23.30 19.45
N GLY A 673 7.84 22.32 20.31
CA GLY A 673 6.98 21.91 21.42
C GLY A 673 6.63 23.07 22.35
N ILE A 674 7.61 23.89 22.74
CA ILE A 674 7.38 25.11 23.55
C ILE A 674 6.44 26.07 22.83
N ALA A 675 6.68 26.38 21.56
CA ALA A 675 5.82 27.27 20.77
C ALA A 675 4.37 26.77 20.67
N VAL A 676 4.17 25.44 20.65
CA VAL A 676 2.85 24.82 20.71
C VAL A 676 2.21 24.97 22.09
N LEU A 677 2.97 24.73 23.17
CA LEU A 677 2.50 24.91 24.54
C LEU A 677 2.13 26.38 24.84
N ASP A 678 2.78 27.34 24.17
CA ASP A 678 2.47 28.78 24.17
C ASP A 678 1.21 29.17 23.39
N GLY A 679 0.71 28.29 22.52
CA GLY A 679 -0.30 28.65 21.53
C GLY A 679 0.22 29.54 20.39
N ALA A 680 1.54 29.74 20.29
CA ALA A 680 2.18 30.47 19.18
C ALA A 680 2.20 29.66 17.87
N ARG A 681 2.00 28.34 17.94
CA ARG A 681 1.98 27.42 16.80
C ARG A 681 0.97 26.29 17.02
N SER A 682 0.40 25.74 15.95
CA SER A 682 -0.37 24.49 16.01
C SER A 682 0.55 23.26 16.09
N LYS A 683 0.01 22.13 16.57
CA LYS A 683 0.78 20.87 16.64
C LYS A 683 1.27 20.47 15.25
N ALA A 684 2.53 20.05 15.17
CA ALA A 684 3.10 19.56 13.92
C ALA A 684 2.62 18.13 13.66
N THR A 685 1.84 17.94 12.60
CA THR A 685 1.24 16.65 12.22
C THR A 685 1.89 16.02 10.98
N ARG A 686 2.65 16.80 10.21
CA ARG A 686 3.43 16.36 9.04
C ARG A 686 4.89 16.78 9.16
N ASP A 687 5.74 16.09 8.40
CA ASP A 687 7.07 16.60 8.12
C ASP A 687 6.90 17.81 7.19
N GLU A 688 7.56 18.92 7.54
CA GLU A 688 7.74 19.99 6.57
C GLU A 688 8.68 19.44 5.50
N PRO A 689 8.36 19.57 4.20
CA PRO A 689 9.32 19.20 3.16
C PRO A 689 10.61 19.94 3.45
N GLU A 690 11.74 19.22 3.46
CA GLU A 690 13.03 19.90 3.46
C GLU A 690 12.99 20.92 2.33
N PRO A 691 13.40 22.19 2.55
CA PRO A 691 13.56 23.11 1.45
C PRO A 691 14.62 22.51 0.52
N GLU A 692 14.17 21.80 -0.52
CA GLU A 692 15.06 21.28 -1.53
C GLU A 692 15.80 22.48 -2.11
N CYS A 693 17.11 22.44 -1.97
CA CYS A 693 18.02 23.47 -2.45
C CYS A 693 17.95 23.46 -3.99
N SER A 694 16.99 24.18 -4.56
CA SER A 694 16.88 24.41 -6.01
C SER A 694 17.89 25.46 -6.43
N VAL A 695 19.18 25.18 -6.24
CA VAL A 695 20.26 26.05 -6.70
C VAL A 695 20.67 25.59 -8.10
N GLY A 696 20.33 26.40 -9.10
CA GLY A 696 21.02 26.40 -10.40
C GLY A 696 20.44 25.56 -11.55
N ARG A 697 19.15 25.20 -11.57
CA ARG A 697 18.52 24.59 -12.76
C ARG A 697 18.02 25.65 -13.73
N GLU A 698 18.23 25.43 -15.03
CA GLU A 698 17.62 26.25 -16.09
C GLU A 698 16.08 26.17 -16.02
N PRO A 699 15.36 27.27 -16.28
CA PRO A 699 13.91 27.30 -16.22
C PRO A 699 13.30 26.40 -17.31
N VAL A 700 12.39 25.50 -16.90
CA VAL A 700 11.66 24.61 -17.82
C VAL A 700 10.76 25.43 -18.74
N ARG A 701 10.86 25.23 -20.06
CA ARG A 701 9.98 25.88 -21.01
C ARG A 701 8.69 25.07 -21.23
N ALA A 702 7.66 25.43 -20.49
CA ALA A 702 6.30 24.88 -20.66
C ALA A 702 5.42 25.80 -21.53
N GLU A 703 4.63 25.23 -22.44
CA GLU A 703 3.63 25.96 -23.24
C GLU A 703 2.25 25.29 -23.13
N VAL A 704 1.17 26.06 -23.28
CA VAL A 704 -0.22 25.54 -23.25
C VAL A 704 -0.62 25.13 -24.67
N PHE A 705 -0.96 23.87 -24.87
CA PHE A 705 -1.39 23.30 -26.13
C PHE A 705 -2.92 23.17 -26.13
N VAL A 706 -3.57 23.86 -27.07
CA VAL A 706 -5.02 23.91 -27.22
C VAL A 706 -5.43 23.13 -28.47
N LEU A 707 -6.09 21.99 -28.29
CA LEU A 707 -6.67 21.22 -29.39
C LEU A 707 -7.89 21.97 -29.97
N CYS A 708 -7.80 22.40 -31.22
CA CYS A 708 -8.80 23.26 -31.85
C CYS A 708 -9.19 22.72 -33.23
N ASP A 709 -10.07 21.72 -33.26
CA ASP A 709 -10.86 21.43 -34.47
C ASP A 709 -12.16 22.27 -34.43
N PRO A 710 -12.39 23.17 -35.40
CA PRO A 710 -13.61 23.96 -35.45
C PRO A 710 -14.88 23.17 -35.76
N GLY A 711 -14.77 21.93 -36.26
CA GLY A 711 -15.87 21.07 -36.68
C GLY A 711 -16.11 19.85 -35.79
N TYR A 712 -15.16 19.49 -34.91
CA TYR A 712 -15.24 18.28 -34.10
C TYR A 712 -14.72 18.51 -32.67
N GLY A 713 -15.34 17.85 -31.69
CA GLY A 713 -14.91 17.85 -30.28
C GLY A 713 -13.94 16.72 -29.95
N GLY A 714 -13.46 16.68 -28.71
CA GLY A 714 -12.53 15.65 -28.22
C GLY A 714 -13.09 14.21 -28.22
N LEU A 715 -14.41 14.05 -28.26
CA LEU A 715 -15.08 12.75 -28.44
C LEU A 715 -15.20 12.33 -29.92
N GLY A 716 -14.67 13.11 -30.86
CA GLY A 716 -14.83 12.87 -32.29
C GLY A 716 -16.22 13.17 -32.83
N VAL A 717 -17.08 13.81 -32.03
CA VAL A 717 -18.44 14.22 -32.41
C VAL A 717 -18.44 15.56 -33.15
N ALA A 718 -19.31 15.71 -34.13
CA ALA A 718 -19.46 16.96 -34.88
C ALA A 718 -20.01 18.08 -34.01
N ARG A 719 -19.46 19.29 -34.14
CA ARG A 719 -19.91 20.50 -33.44
C ARG A 719 -19.53 21.76 -34.22
N ASP A 720 -20.19 22.88 -33.94
CA ASP A 720 -19.71 24.19 -34.39
C ASP A 720 -19.02 24.93 -33.25
N LEU A 721 -17.69 25.07 -33.32
CA LEU A 721 -16.93 25.86 -32.35
C LEU A 721 -17.35 27.34 -32.35
N GLY A 722 -17.93 27.82 -33.45
CA GLY A 722 -18.36 29.20 -33.61
C GLY A 722 -19.66 29.57 -32.89
N GLU A 723 -20.38 28.60 -32.33
CA GLU A 723 -21.62 28.82 -31.60
C GLU A 723 -21.35 29.61 -30.30
N ALA A 724 -22.17 30.62 -30.02
CA ALA A 724 -22.03 31.42 -28.82
C ALA A 724 -22.43 30.61 -27.57
N VAL A 725 -21.56 30.61 -26.55
CA VAL A 725 -21.79 29.97 -25.26
C VAL A 725 -22.30 30.98 -24.24
N TRP A 726 -21.67 32.15 -24.13
CA TRP A 726 -22.03 33.16 -23.13
C TRP A 726 -21.79 34.58 -23.63
N ARG A 727 -22.82 35.43 -23.55
CA ARG A 727 -22.78 36.86 -23.94
C ARG A 727 -22.14 37.11 -25.33
N GLY A 728 -22.50 36.27 -26.31
CA GLY A 728 -21.99 36.38 -27.69
C GLY A 728 -20.59 35.83 -27.91
N ARG A 729 -19.91 35.33 -26.86
CA ARG A 729 -18.59 34.69 -26.94
C ARG A 729 -18.73 33.19 -27.19
N ASP A 730 -17.89 32.67 -28.07
CA ASP A 730 -17.76 31.24 -28.31
C ASP A 730 -16.84 30.56 -27.28
N ALA A 731 -16.76 29.23 -27.33
CA ALA A 731 -15.99 28.46 -26.38
C ALA A 731 -14.46 28.69 -26.49
N LEU A 732 -13.96 28.95 -27.70
CA LEU A 732 -12.53 29.20 -27.94
C LEU A 732 -12.10 30.53 -27.31
N ASP A 733 -12.90 31.59 -27.50
CA ASP A 733 -12.67 32.90 -26.87
C ASP A 733 -12.59 32.77 -25.33
N LEU A 734 -13.56 32.08 -24.72
CA LEU A 734 -13.60 31.86 -23.27
C LEU A 734 -12.40 31.05 -22.77
N THR A 735 -12.06 29.96 -23.47
CA THR A 735 -10.92 29.10 -23.12
C THR A 735 -9.60 29.87 -23.20
N LEU A 736 -9.34 30.58 -24.30
CA LEU A 736 -8.08 31.29 -24.50
C LEU A 736 -7.90 32.43 -23.51
N ARG A 737 -8.95 33.20 -23.22
CA ARG A 737 -8.87 34.27 -22.20
C ARG A 737 -8.48 33.74 -20.84
N ARG A 738 -9.02 32.58 -20.45
CA ARG A 738 -8.67 31.93 -19.19
C ARG A 738 -7.27 31.34 -19.23
N ALA A 739 -6.89 30.64 -20.31
CA ALA A 739 -5.53 30.13 -20.48
C ALA A 739 -4.46 31.25 -20.42
N LEU A 740 -4.77 32.44 -20.95
CA LEU A 740 -3.88 33.61 -20.91
C LEU A 740 -3.70 34.20 -19.49
N LEU A 741 -4.59 33.89 -18.54
CA LEU A 741 -4.44 34.28 -17.12
C LEU A 741 -3.42 33.42 -16.36
N CYS A 742 -2.90 32.34 -16.97
CA CYS A 742 -1.80 31.53 -16.42
C CYS A 742 -0.60 32.44 -16.09
N GLY A 743 -0.25 32.50 -14.80
CA GLY A 743 0.71 33.45 -14.22
C GLY A 743 2.17 33.17 -14.59
N ARG A 744 2.45 32.03 -15.23
CA ARG A 744 3.79 31.64 -15.69
C ARG A 744 4.18 32.22 -17.06
N GLY A 745 3.35 33.08 -17.64
CA GLY A 745 3.66 33.77 -18.90
C GLY A 745 3.77 32.83 -20.11
N CYS A 746 3.24 31.61 -20.00
CA CYS A 746 3.26 30.62 -21.06
C CYS A 746 2.59 31.16 -22.33
N SER A 747 3.19 30.85 -23.48
CA SER A 747 2.52 30.98 -24.77
C SER A 747 1.42 29.92 -24.88
N VAL A 748 0.38 30.26 -25.63
CA VAL A 748 -0.77 29.42 -25.91
C VAL A 748 -0.73 29.04 -27.38
N ARG A 749 -0.61 27.75 -27.65
CA ARG A 749 -0.45 27.18 -28.98
C ARG A 749 -1.73 26.48 -29.41
N VAL A 750 -2.39 27.03 -30.41
CA VAL A 750 -3.66 26.53 -30.94
C VAL A 750 -3.37 25.58 -32.09
N LEU A 751 -3.53 24.28 -31.84
CA LEU A 751 -3.34 23.22 -32.84
C LEU A 751 -4.63 23.03 -33.64
N THR A 752 -4.60 23.22 -34.96
CA THR A 752 -5.83 23.19 -35.77
C THR A 752 -5.66 22.51 -37.13
N PRO A 753 -6.59 21.63 -37.52
CA PRO A 753 -6.66 21.10 -38.88
C PRO A 753 -7.30 22.08 -39.88
N ASP A 754 -7.90 23.18 -39.40
CA ASP A 754 -8.48 24.25 -40.23
C ASP A 754 -8.00 25.64 -39.76
N PRO A 755 -6.78 26.05 -40.14
CA PRO A 755 -6.22 27.34 -39.74
C PRO A 755 -7.06 28.53 -40.18
N ARG A 756 -7.79 28.42 -41.29
CA ARG A 756 -8.62 29.50 -41.83
C ARG A 756 -9.82 29.76 -40.91
N LYS A 757 -10.61 28.73 -40.60
CA LYS A 757 -11.77 28.88 -39.71
C LYS A 757 -11.33 29.23 -38.29
N THR A 758 -10.24 28.66 -37.80
CA THR A 758 -9.66 29.07 -36.50
C THR A 758 -9.25 30.54 -36.49
N GLY A 759 -8.60 31.04 -37.55
CA GLY A 759 -8.24 32.46 -37.67
C GLY A 759 -9.46 33.40 -37.71
N GLU A 760 -10.56 32.99 -38.34
CA GLU A 760 -11.84 33.73 -38.29
C GLU A 760 -12.39 33.83 -36.87
N LEU A 761 -12.35 32.75 -36.09
CA LEU A 761 -12.79 32.74 -34.68
C LEU A 761 -11.90 33.65 -33.81
N LEU A 762 -10.58 33.60 -33.99
CA LEU A 762 -9.64 34.46 -33.27
C LEU A 762 -9.83 35.94 -33.58
N ARG A 763 -10.12 36.28 -34.86
CA ARG A 763 -10.48 37.65 -35.25
C ARG A 763 -11.73 38.15 -34.57
N ARG A 764 -12.78 37.32 -34.55
CA ARG A 764 -14.05 37.64 -33.86
C ARG A 764 -13.85 37.83 -32.36
N ALA A 765 -12.95 37.06 -31.75
CA ALA A 765 -12.59 37.15 -30.34
C ALA A 765 -11.68 38.37 -30.01
N GLY A 766 -11.11 39.03 -31.02
CA GLY A 766 -10.10 40.08 -30.84
C GLY A 766 -8.76 39.54 -30.31
N LEU A 767 -8.46 38.26 -30.57
CA LEU A 767 -7.25 37.56 -30.10
C LEU A 767 -6.25 37.26 -31.21
N GLU A 768 -6.53 37.60 -32.47
CA GLU A 768 -5.60 37.40 -33.59
C GLU A 768 -4.26 38.15 -33.41
N ALA A 769 -4.30 39.31 -32.76
CA ALA A 769 -3.12 40.14 -32.49
C ALA A 769 -2.46 39.87 -31.13
N GLU A 770 -2.96 38.92 -30.33
CA GLU A 770 -2.38 38.57 -29.02
C GLU A 770 -1.04 37.83 -29.24
N PRO A 771 0.12 38.41 -28.90
CA PRO A 771 1.42 37.83 -29.21
C PRO A 771 1.68 36.48 -28.53
N ARG A 772 0.96 36.17 -27.45
CA ARG A 772 1.07 34.88 -26.77
C ARG A 772 0.28 33.76 -27.45
N VAL A 773 -0.66 34.06 -28.34
CA VAL A 773 -1.49 33.07 -29.03
C VAL A 773 -0.88 32.75 -30.40
N VAL A 774 -0.46 31.50 -30.60
CA VAL A 774 0.17 31.04 -31.84
C VAL A 774 -0.64 29.91 -32.46
N VAL A 775 -1.07 30.08 -33.70
CA VAL A 775 -1.78 29.03 -34.46
C VAL A 775 -0.76 28.12 -35.14
N GLU A 776 -0.90 26.81 -34.95
CA GLU A 776 -0.08 25.78 -35.60
C GLU A 776 -0.99 24.83 -36.41
N PRO A 777 -0.75 24.68 -37.72
CA PRO A 777 -1.50 23.74 -38.54
C PRO A 777 -1.11 22.29 -38.21
N VAL A 778 -2.09 21.38 -38.25
CA VAL A 778 -1.89 19.93 -38.11
C VAL A 778 -2.53 19.18 -39.27
N ASP A 779 -2.12 17.92 -39.49
CA ASP A 779 -2.72 17.05 -40.51
C ASP A 779 -4.18 16.68 -40.14
N PRO A 780 -5.19 17.10 -40.92
CA PRO A 780 -6.59 16.83 -40.61
C PRO A 780 -6.96 15.35 -40.56
N ALA A 781 -6.38 14.53 -41.44
CA ALA A 781 -6.76 13.13 -41.57
C ALA A 781 -6.35 12.35 -40.32
N ARG A 782 -5.06 12.41 -39.99
CA ARG A 782 -4.48 11.81 -38.79
C ARG A 782 -5.17 12.29 -37.51
N TRP A 783 -5.35 13.62 -37.39
CA TRP A 783 -5.93 14.23 -36.19
C TRP A 783 -7.33 13.72 -35.90
N ARG A 784 -8.20 13.70 -36.92
CA ARG A 784 -9.61 13.30 -36.78
C ARG A 784 -9.76 11.79 -36.63
N GLU A 785 -8.94 11.00 -37.31
CA GLU A 785 -8.92 9.54 -37.14
C GLU A 785 -8.63 9.16 -35.68
N ARG A 786 -7.57 9.75 -35.12
CA ARG A 786 -7.20 9.53 -33.73
C ARG A 786 -8.28 10.02 -32.77
N ALA A 787 -8.81 11.23 -32.97
CA ALA A 787 -9.87 11.77 -32.13
C ALA A 787 -11.11 10.87 -32.13
N ARG A 788 -11.49 10.28 -33.28
CA ARG A 788 -12.60 9.32 -33.38
C ARG A 788 -12.30 8.04 -32.61
N ALA A 789 -11.09 7.48 -32.74
CA ALA A 789 -10.71 6.26 -32.02
C ALA A 789 -10.71 6.46 -30.50
N ILE A 790 -10.07 7.52 -30.00
CA ILE A 790 -10.06 7.87 -28.57
C ILE A 790 -11.46 8.24 -28.07
N GLY A 791 -12.20 9.03 -28.84
CA GLY A 791 -13.55 9.46 -28.52
C GLY A 791 -14.48 8.28 -28.27
N ARG A 792 -14.40 7.22 -29.10
CA ARG A 792 -15.15 5.97 -28.91
C ARG A 792 -14.81 5.23 -27.61
N ALA A 793 -13.53 5.21 -27.20
CA ALA A 793 -13.12 4.65 -25.90
C ALA A 793 -13.58 5.50 -24.71
N ARG A 794 -13.73 6.80 -24.91
CA ARG A 794 -14.04 7.79 -23.87
C ARG A 794 -15.52 8.08 -23.69
N ALA A 795 -16.35 7.91 -24.72
CA ALA A 795 -17.76 8.32 -24.72
C ALA A 795 -18.56 7.75 -23.53
N CYS A 796 -18.28 6.51 -23.15
CA CYS A 796 -18.88 5.80 -22.02
C CYS A 796 -18.49 6.34 -20.63
N ALA A 797 -17.39 7.09 -20.54
CA ALA A 797 -16.79 7.61 -19.31
C ALA A 797 -16.47 9.12 -19.43
N SER A 798 -17.22 9.84 -20.29
CA SER A 798 -16.89 11.19 -20.76
C SER A 798 -16.99 12.29 -19.69
N ASP A 799 -17.56 11.97 -18.54
CA ASP A 799 -17.74 12.80 -17.36
C ASP A 799 -16.67 12.58 -16.27
N GLY A 800 -15.86 11.53 -16.41
CA GLY A 800 -14.71 11.24 -15.57
C GLY A 800 -13.39 11.69 -16.21
N TRP A 801 -12.39 12.03 -15.39
CA TRP A 801 -11.04 12.40 -15.86
C TRP A 801 -10.26 11.18 -16.42
N ARG A 802 -10.53 9.98 -15.87
CA ARG A 802 -10.01 8.67 -16.27
C ARG A 802 -11.15 7.66 -16.29
N GLY A 803 -10.97 6.56 -17.00
CA GLY A 803 -11.85 5.38 -16.90
C GLY A 803 -12.55 4.99 -18.18
N GLY A 804 -12.11 5.52 -19.33
CA GLY A 804 -12.50 4.97 -20.63
C GLY A 804 -11.86 3.61 -20.88
N VAL A 805 -12.23 2.98 -21.99
CA VAL A 805 -11.63 1.69 -22.42
C VAL A 805 -10.12 1.85 -22.55
N ALA A 806 -9.36 0.81 -22.18
CA ALA A 806 -7.90 0.85 -22.07
C ALA A 806 -7.37 1.97 -21.15
N GLN A 807 -8.15 2.33 -20.13
CA GLN A 807 -7.82 3.35 -19.13
C GLN A 807 -7.66 4.76 -19.70
N THR A 808 -8.18 5.01 -20.90
CA THR A 808 -8.14 6.31 -21.56
C THR A 808 -8.71 7.42 -20.66
N THR A 809 -8.08 8.58 -20.77
CA THR A 809 -8.31 9.78 -19.96
C THR A 809 -8.89 10.91 -20.80
N VAL A 810 -9.38 11.96 -20.16
CA VAL A 810 -9.76 13.19 -20.87
C VAL A 810 -8.58 13.85 -21.58
N PHE A 811 -7.35 13.61 -21.12
CA PHE A 811 -6.14 14.17 -21.73
C PHE A 811 -5.78 13.46 -23.04
N ASP A 812 -6.19 12.20 -23.20
CA ASP A 812 -6.07 11.49 -24.49
C ASP A 812 -6.92 12.14 -25.58
N GLU A 813 -8.05 12.74 -25.20
CA GLU A 813 -8.91 13.49 -26.13
C GLU A 813 -8.15 14.70 -26.73
N MET A 814 -7.11 15.19 -26.04
CA MET A 814 -6.38 16.43 -26.34
C MET A 814 -4.97 16.21 -26.90
N LEU A 815 -4.63 14.97 -27.28
CA LEU A 815 -3.25 14.60 -27.60
C LEU A 815 -3.15 13.68 -28.82
N ASP A 816 -2.41 14.12 -29.86
CA ASP A 816 -1.70 13.24 -30.80
C ASP A 816 -0.20 13.29 -30.49
N PRO A 817 0.41 12.23 -29.92
CA PRO A 817 1.79 12.27 -29.44
C PRO A 817 2.83 12.62 -30.51
N LYS A 818 2.66 12.16 -31.75
CA LYS A 818 3.64 12.45 -32.81
C LYS A 818 3.55 13.90 -33.27
N THR A 819 2.34 14.43 -33.48
CA THR A 819 2.13 15.83 -33.85
C THR A 819 2.63 16.75 -32.74
N VAL A 820 2.29 16.46 -31.49
CA VAL A 820 2.77 17.23 -30.34
C VAL A 820 4.29 17.11 -30.20
N GLY A 821 4.86 15.91 -30.34
CA GLY A 821 6.31 15.67 -30.26
C GLY A 821 7.10 16.41 -31.34
N GLU A 822 6.65 16.36 -32.60
CA GLU A 822 7.24 17.12 -33.71
C GLU A 822 7.22 18.62 -33.45
N ILE A 823 6.12 19.16 -32.91
CA ILE A 823 6.00 20.58 -32.57
C ILE A 823 6.95 20.93 -31.41
N MET A 824 6.99 20.10 -30.36
CA MET A 824 7.87 20.30 -29.21
C MET A 824 9.35 20.33 -29.63
N ASP A 825 9.76 19.45 -30.54
CA ASP A 825 11.12 19.42 -31.09
C ASP A 825 11.44 20.65 -31.92
N ARG A 826 10.58 20.98 -32.92
CA ARG A 826 10.80 22.14 -33.80
C ARG A 826 10.90 23.44 -33.03
N ARG A 827 10.24 23.53 -31.88
CA ARG A 827 10.12 24.77 -31.09
C ARG A 827 11.00 24.78 -29.84
N GLY A 828 11.60 23.67 -29.45
CA GLY A 828 12.34 23.56 -28.18
C GLY A 828 11.44 23.77 -26.97
N VAL A 829 10.28 23.11 -26.93
CA VAL A 829 9.34 23.11 -25.79
C VAL A 829 9.59 21.86 -24.95
N ASP A 830 9.80 22.02 -23.65
CA ASP A 830 10.19 20.92 -22.76
C ASP A 830 8.97 20.20 -22.19
N ALA A 831 7.87 20.93 -22.00
CA ALA A 831 6.62 20.39 -21.50
C ALA A 831 5.40 21.04 -22.17
N ALA A 832 4.38 20.22 -22.45
CA ALA A 832 3.11 20.65 -23.03
C ALA A 832 1.99 20.53 -22.00
N VAL A 833 1.24 21.63 -21.76
CA VAL A 833 0.02 21.63 -20.95
C VAL A 833 -1.18 21.42 -21.87
N LEU A 834 -1.84 20.26 -21.78
CA LEU A 834 -2.89 19.86 -22.69
C LEU A 834 -4.28 20.34 -22.23
N ILE A 835 -4.97 21.10 -23.08
CA ILE A 835 -6.38 21.51 -22.90
C ILE A 835 -7.14 21.53 -24.25
N GLY A 836 -8.47 21.53 -24.22
CA GLY A 836 -9.31 21.64 -25.42
C GLY A 836 -9.83 23.05 -25.69
N ALA A 837 -10.07 23.39 -26.95
CA ALA A 837 -10.64 24.69 -27.37
C ALA A 837 -12.06 24.95 -26.83
N ASP A 838 -12.74 23.93 -26.34
CA ASP A 838 -14.10 23.95 -25.81
C ASP A 838 -14.14 23.89 -24.26
N TRP A 839 -13.01 24.08 -23.59
CA TRP A 839 -12.87 24.04 -22.13
C TRP A 839 -13.07 25.43 -21.51
N ALA A 840 -14.25 26.01 -21.75
CA ALA A 840 -14.59 27.39 -21.38
C ALA A 840 -14.50 27.72 -19.88
N LEU A 841 -14.36 26.71 -19.01
CA LEU A 841 -14.25 26.84 -17.55
C LEU A 841 -12.88 26.38 -17.01
N VAL A 842 -11.87 26.16 -17.87
CA VAL A 842 -10.52 25.73 -17.45
C VAL A 842 -9.96 26.66 -16.39
N ASP A 843 -9.45 26.13 -15.28
CA ASP A 843 -8.98 26.92 -14.13
C ASP A 843 -7.51 27.34 -14.34
N PRO A 844 -7.22 28.64 -14.52
CA PRO A 844 -5.85 29.13 -14.73
C PRO A 844 -4.91 28.81 -13.56
N VAL A 845 -5.42 28.86 -12.32
CA VAL A 845 -4.64 28.55 -11.11
C VAL A 845 -4.27 27.08 -11.07
N LEU A 846 -5.16 26.21 -11.54
CA LEU A 846 -4.88 24.79 -11.64
C LEU A 846 -3.83 24.51 -12.73
N LEU A 847 -3.85 25.24 -13.85
CA LEU A 847 -2.80 25.15 -14.87
C LEU A 847 -1.43 25.55 -14.31
N ASP A 848 -1.36 26.67 -13.58
CA ASP A 848 -0.12 27.09 -12.89
C ASP A 848 0.39 26.03 -11.93
N ALA A 849 -0.49 25.44 -11.11
CA ALA A 849 -0.12 24.39 -10.17
C ALA A 849 0.44 23.12 -10.85
N LEU A 850 -0.05 22.77 -12.04
CA LEU A 850 0.48 21.64 -12.82
C LEU A 850 1.88 21.95 -13.36
N ILE A 851 2.10 23.16 -13.88
CA ILE A 851 3.39 23.63 -14.40
C ILE A 851 4.43 23.65 -13.27
N ASP A 852 4.06 24.24 -12.13
CA ASP A 852 4.93 24.35 -10.95
C ASP A 852 5.37 22.97 -10.45
N ARG A 853 4.41 22.04 -10.33
CA ARG A 853 4.71 20.67 -9.93
C ARG A 853 5.65 19.99 -10.91
N HIS A 854 5.50 20.20 -12.23
CA HIS A 854 6.46 19.66 -13.18
C HIS A 854 7.85 20.26 -12.99
N ALA A 855 7.94 21.57 -12.79
CA ALA A 855 9.19 22.30 -12.62
C ALA A 855 9.96 21.91 -11.34
N GLU A 856 9.29 21.44 -10.29
CA GLU A 856 9.93 20.92 -9.07
C GLU A 856 10.93 19.79 -9.38
N ALA A 857 10.58 18.85 -10.27
CA ALA A 857 11.44 17.72 -10.62
C ALA A 857 11.15 17.19 -12.04
N PRO A 858 11.58 17.88 -13.12
CA PRO A 858 11.14 17.60 -14.49
C PRO A 858 11.40 16.17 -14.97
N ASP A 859 12.53 15.58 -14.55
CA ASP A 859 12.90 14.20 -14.90
C ASP A 859 12.02 13.15 -14.22
N ARG A 860 11.49 13.46 -13.03
CA ARG A 860 10.64 12.56 -12.23
C ARG A 860 9.15 12.83 -12.45
N HIS A 861 8.78 14.08 -12.69
CA HIS A 861 7.42 14.56 -12.90
C HIS A 861 7.12 14.68 -14.41
N GLN A 862 7.45 13.64 -15.18
CA GLN A 862 7.26 13.63 -16.65
C GLN A 862 5.79 13.75 -17.07
N ILE A 863 4.88 13.38 -16.16
CA ILE A 863 3.44 13.59 -16.26
C ILE A 863 2.93 14.21 -14.97
N VAL A 864 2.17 15.31 -15.08
CA VAL A 864 1.49 15.93 -13.94
C VAL A 864 0.05 16.19 -14.32
N PHE A 865 -0.89 15.78 -13.48
CA PHE A 865 -2.32 15.87 -13.78
C PHE A 865 -3.11 16.24 -12.53
N SER A 866 -4.41 16.48 -12.71
CA SER A 866 -5.37 16.63 -11.61
C SER A 866 -6.56 15.69 -11.82
N GLN A 867 -7.29 15.39 -10.75
CA GLN A 867 -8.54 14.62 -10.84
C GLN A 867 -9.76 15.52 -11.07
N ALA A 868 -9.57 16.75 -11.55
CA ALA A 868 -10.68 17.64 -11.84
C ALA A 868 -11.57 17.04 -12.93
N VAL A 869 -12.89 17.28 -12.85
CA VAL A 869 -13.80 16.85 -13.90
C VAL A 869 -13.42 17.44 -15.27
N PRO A 870 -13.72 16.72 -16.38
CA PRO A 870 -13.41 17.17 -17.74
C PRO A 870 -13.79 18.62 -18.01
N GLY A 871 -12.84 19.42 -18.52
CA GLY A 871 -13.03 20.83 -18.86
C GLY A 871 -12.52 21.83 -17.82
N LEU A 872 -12.14 21.39 -16.61
CA LEU A 872 -11.66 22.30 -15.54
C LEU A 872 -10.14 22.30 -15.33
N GLY A 873 -9.43 21.20 -15.63
CA GLY A 873 -7.99 21.07 -15.38
C GLY A 873 -7.29 20.31 -16.49
N GLY A 874 -6.04 20.67 -16.78
CA GLY A 874 -5.21 20.06 -17.83
C GLY A 874 -4.29 18.94 -17.33
N CYS A 875 -3.37 18.54 -18.21
CA CYS A 875 -2.27 17.63 -17.91
C CYS A 875 -0.98 18.17 -18.53
N VAL A 876 0.12 18.13 -17.78
CA VAL A 876 1.47 18.43 -18.29
C VAL A 876 2.12 17.13 -18.72
N LEU A 877 2.66 17.11 -19.94
CA LEU A 877 3.52 16.04 -20.44
C LEU A 877 4.88 16.61 -20.83
N SER A 878 5.95 16.01 -20.31
CA SER A 878 7.30 16.29 -20.78
C SER A 878 7.52 15.78 -22.21
N ARG A 879 8.54 16.31 -22.88
CA ARG A 879 8.97 15.82 -24.19
C ARG A 879 9.29 14.31 -24.15
N SER A 880 9.91 13.82 -23.07
CA SER A 880 10.22 12.40 -22.91
C SER A 880 8.97 11.52 -22.76
N ALA A 881 7.95 11.97 -22.04
CA ALA A 881 6.68 11.27 -21.94
C ALA A 881 5.98 11.19 -23.30
N VAL A 882 5.95 12.29 -24.06
CA VAL A 882 5.37 12.32 -25.41
C VAL A 882 6.09 11.35 -26.35
N ARG A 883 7.43 11.29 -26.31
CA ARG A 883 8.23 10.33 -27.12
C ARG A 883 7.96 8.87 -26.75
N SER A 884 7.77 8.59 -25.46
CA SER A 884 7.42 7.24 -25.01
C SER A 884 6.06 6.80 -25.54
N LEU A 885 5.08 7.71 -25.59
CA LEU A 885 3.77 7.45 -26.18
C LEU A 885 3.84 7.23 -27.70
N GLU A 886 4.67 7.99 -28.41
CA GLU A 886 4.90 7.82 -29.85
C GLU A 886 5.45 6.43 -30.17
N GLN A 887 6.48 5.98 -29.43
CA GLN A 887 7.06 4.64 -29.62
C GLN A 887 6.02 3.51 -29.45
N LEU A 888 5.13 3.65 -28.47
CA LEU A 888 4.04 2.70 -28.26
C LEU A 888 3.02 2.73 -29.41
N GLN A 889 2.79 3.89 -30.03
CA GLN A 889 1.89 4.03 -31.18
C GLN A 889 2.46 3.45 -32.46
N ASP A 890 3.76 3.61 -32.70
CA ASP A 890 4.42 3.09 -33.90
C ASP A 890 4.35 1.57 -33.98
N ILE A 891 4.29 0.88 -32.82
CA ILE A 891 4.08 -0.57 -32.73
C ILE A 891 2.60 -0.98 -32.58
N GLY A 892 1.66 -0.04 -32.72
CA GLY A 892 0.22 -0.31 -32.65
C GLY A 892 -0.30 -0.67 -31.26
N SER A 893 0.42 -0.30 -30.19
CA SER A 893 0.01 -0.66 -28.83
C SER A 893 -1.24 0.12 -28.39
N PRO A 894 -2.29 -0.55 -27.87
CA PRO A 894 -3.46 0.11 -27.29
C PRO A 894 -3.11 0.92 -26.03
N LEU A 895 -1.91 0.73 -25.47
CA LEU A 895 -1.39 1.47 -24.32
C LEU A 895 -0.61 2.74 -24.71
N GLY A 896 -0.53 3.09 -26.00
CA GLY A 896 0.04 4.35 -26.50
C GLY A 896 -0.85 5.57 -26.21
N THR A 897 -1.31 5.69 -24.97
CA THR A 897 -2.25 6.67 -24.44
C THR A 897 -1.74 7.20 -23.10
N VAL A 898 -2.12 8.41 -22.71
CA VAL A 898 -1.93 8.95 -21.35
C VAL A 898 -2.54 7.99 -20.32
N GLY A 899 -3.69 7.38 -20.66
CA GLY A 899 -4.27 6.27 -19.91
C GLY A 899 -3.30 5.11 -19.64
N GLY A 900 -2.51 4.69 -20.63
CA GLY A 900 -1.48 3.67 -20.49
C GLY A 900 -0.33 4.07 -19.54
N LEU A 901 0.00 5.36 -19.47
CA LEU A 901 1.01 5.88 -18.52
C LEU A 901 0.49 5.97 -17.08
N LEU A 902 -0.80 6.27 -16.89
CA LEU A 902 -1.41 6.42 -15.56
C LEU A 902 -2.03 5.11 -15.03
N GLY A 903 -2.29 4.18 -15.95
CA GLY A 903 -3.02 2.95 -15.70
C GLY A 903 -2.19 1.84 -15.07
N TYR A 904 -2.83 0.71 -14.83
CA TYR A 904 -2.16 -0.54 -14.46
C TYR A 904 -1.62 -1.23 -15.70
N VAL A 905 -0.34 -1.61 -15.69
CA VAL A 905 0.32 -2.40 -16.74
C VAL A 905 1.08 -3.55 -16.07
N PRO A 906 0.76 -4.83 -16.36
CA PRO A 906 1.33 -6.00 -15.68
C PRO A 906 2.85 -6.08 -15.66
N VAL A 907 3.51 -5.70 -16.77
CA VAL A 907 4.96 -5.80 -16.95
C VAL A 907 5.74 -4.65 -16.32
N ASN A 908 5.06 -3.56 -15.95
CA ASN A 908 5.67 -2.38 -15.35
C ASN A 908 4.76 -1.83 -14.23
N THR A 909 4.64 -2.59 -13.15
CA THR A 909 3.75 -2.24 -12.05
C THR A 909 4.26 -1.00 -11.32
N GLN A 910 3.39 0.00 -11.17
CA GLN A 910 3.65 1.24 -10.44
C GLN A 910 2.54 1.52 -9.43
N THR A 911 2.85 2.26 -8.36
CA THR A 911 1.83 2.81 -7.45
C THR A 911 0.82 3.65 -8.23
N ASP A 912 -0.46 3.62 -7.85
CA ASP A 912 -1.49 4.44 -8.50
C ASP A 912 -1.13 5.95 -8.40
N PRO A 913 -0.95 6.66 -9.53
CA PRO A 913 -0.48 8.05 -9.53
C PRO A 913 -1.36 9.04 -8.77
N ILE A 914 -2.63 8.71 -8.49
CA ILE A 914 -3.52 9.56 -7.67
C ILE A 914 -3.02 9.69 -6.21
N GLY A 915 -2.17 8.76 -5.75
CA GLY A 915 -1.59 8.75 -4.41
C GLY A 915 -0.27 9.51 -4.30
N THR A 916 0.33 9.92 -5.42
CA THR A 916 1.70 10.45 -5.48
C THR A 916 1.72 11.97 -5.68
N THR A 917 2.92 12.55 -5.75
CA THR A 917 3.13 13.97 -6.10
C THR A 917 2.77 14.29 -7.55
N LEU A 918 2.57 13.29 -8.42
CA LEU A 918 2.17 13.52 -9.82
C LEU A 918 0.74 14.08 -9.95
N CYS A 919 -0.11 13.81 -8.95
CA CYS A 919 -1.48 14.32 -8.90
C CYS A 919 -1.54 15.62 -8.10
N VAL A 920 -1.80 16.74 -8.78
CA VAL A 920 -2.19 18.00 -8.13
C VAL A 920 -3.54 17.80 -7.47
N ARG A 921 -3.60 18.09 -6.17
CA ARG A 921 -4.81 17.86 -5.35
C ARG A 921 -5.86 18.91 -5.68
N VAL A 922 -7.10 18.45 -5.83
CA VAL A 922 -8.28 19.30 -5.98
C VAL A 922 -9.28 19.01 -4.86
N GLU A 923 -10.16 19.96 -4.61
CA GLU A 923 -11.27 19.79 -3.65
C GLU A 923 -12.14 18.57 -4.04
N PRO A 924 -12.63 17.78 -3.07
CA PRO A 924 -13.50 16.63 -3.35
C PRO A 924 -14.70 17.00 -4.23
N ALA A 925 -15.32 18.16 -4.02
CA ALA A 925 -16.43 18.64 -4.85
C ALA A 925 -16.05 18.78 -6.33
N VAL A 926 -14.81 19.21 -6.63
CA VAL A 926 -14.32 19.36 -8.02
C VAL A 926 -14.09 18.01 -8.68
N ARG A 927 -13.58 17.03 -7.94
CA ARG A 927 -13.38 15.65 -8.41
C ARG A 927 -14.70 14.88 -8.57
N ASP A 928 -15.61 15.07 -7.62
CA ASP A 928 -16.81 14.25 -7.43
C ASP A 928 -18.04 14.80 -8.18
N ALA A 929 -17.89 15.95 -8.87
CA ALA A 929 -19.02 16.62 -9.51
C ALA A 929 -19.75 15.72 -10.53
N GLY A 930 -19.01 14.80 -11.19
CA GLY A 930 -19.59 13.86 -12.15
C GLY A 930 -20.26 14.60 -13.32
N VAL A 931 -19.53 15.47 -13.99
CA VAL A 931 -20.05 16.27 -15.11
C VAL A 931 -18.98 16.44 -16.16
N ARG A 932 -19.38 16.44 -17.42
CA ARG A 932 -18.53 16.91 -18.52
C ARG A 932 -18.75 18.41 -18.67
N LEU A 933 -17.77 19.24 -18.28
CA LEU A 933 -17.80 20.70 -18.42
C LEU A 933 -17.04 21.14 -19.66
N ILE A 934 -17.36 20.50 -20.78
CA ILE A 934 -16.82 20.79 -22.10
C ILE A 934 -17.97 21.23 -23.01
N ALA A 935 -17.74 22.29 -23.78
CA ALA A 935 -18.74 22.91 -24.66
C ALA A 935 -18.89 22.18 -26.01
N ASP A 936 -18.74 20.85 -26.02
CA ASP A 936 -18.69 20.04 -27.23
C ASP A 936 -20.05 19.45 -27.67
N ALA A 937 -21.04 19.41 -26.77
CA ALA A 937 -22.41 19.00 -27.05
C ALA A 937 -23.43 20.02 -26.51
N ALA A 938 -24.62 20.10 -27.10
CA ALA A 938 -25.64 21.10 -26.74
C ALA A 938 -26.07 21.06 -25.25
N PRO A 939 -26.20 19.89 -24.59
CA PRO A 939 -26.46 19.84 -23.15
C PRO A 939 -25.30 20.42 -22.32
N GLY A 940 -24.05 20.11 -22.67
CA GLY A 940 -22.85 20.63 -22.01
C GLY A 940 -22.72 22.14 -22.17
N ARG A 941 -22.89 22.65 -23.41
CA ARG A 941 -22.92 24.09 -23.70
C ARG A 941 -23.94 24.83 -22.85
N ARG A 942 -25.18 24.32 -22.75
CA ARG A 942 -26.25 24.91 -21.93
C ARG A 942 -25.90 24.92 -20.44
N LEU A 943 -25.30 23.83 -19.94
CA LEU A 943 -24.88 23.73 -18.54
C LEU A 943 -23.80 24.77 -18.21
N ILE A 944 -22.79 24.89 -19.09
CA ILE A 944 -21.71 25.88 -18.97
C ILE A 944 -22.26 27.30 -19.06
N ALA A 945 -23.14 27.59 -20.03
CA ALA A 945 -23.77 28.90 -20.17
C ALA A 945 -24.53 29.32 -18.91
N SER A 946 -25.31 28.41 -18.32
CA SER A 946 -26.02 28.65 -17.06
C SER A 946 -25.06 28.88 -15.88
N ALA A 947 -23.95 28.13 -15.82
CA ALA A 947 -22.94 28.32 -14.78
C ALA A 947 -22.25 29.68 -14.92
N LEU A 948 -21.85 30.07 -16.14
CA LEU A 948 -21.24 31.37 -16.43
C LEU A 948 -22.18 32.53 -16.11
N GLU A 949 -23.47 32.42 -16.44
CA GLU A 949 -24.45 33.47 -16.11
C GLU A 949 -24.59 33.68 -14.60
N ARG A 950 -24.52 32.61 -13.80
CA ARG A 950 -24.54 32.71 -12.33
C ARG A 950 -23.26 33.25 -11.73
N LEU A 951 -22.11 32.93 -12.34
CA LEU A 951 -20.83 33.49 -11.94
C LEU A 951 -20.75 34.99 -12.24
N GLY A 952 -21.48 35.46 -13.26
CA GLY A 952 -21.60 36.88 -13.59
C GLY A 952 -20.24 37.48 -13.93
N GLU A 953 -19.87 38.56 -13.24
CA GLU A 953 -18.57 39.24 -13.43
C GLU A 953 -17.36 38.34 -13.07
N ARG A 954 -17.57 37.35 -12.20
CA ARG A 954 -16.52 36.43 -11.75
C ARG A 954 -16.28 35.26 -12.70
N ALA A 955 -16.98 35.22 -13.84
CA ALA A 955 -16.85 34.13 -14.81
C ALA A 955 -15.45 34.07 -15.45
N GLY A 956 -14.76 35.21 -15.58
CA GLY A 956 -13.44 35.30 -16.22
C GLY A 956 -12.32 34.66 -15.41
N ASP A 957 -12.41 34.68 -14.08
CA ASP A 957 -11.37 34.25 -13.14
C ASP A 957 -11.85 33.20 -12.12
N SER A 958 -13.07 32.67 -12.29
CA SER A 958 -13.64 31.68 -11.37
C SER A 958 -12.73 30.46 -11.20
N SER A 959 -12.55 29.99 -9.96
CA SER A 959 -11.86 28.72 -9.71
C SER A 959 -12.72 27.51 -10.08
N ALA A 960 -12.09 26.35 -10.25
CA ALA A 960 -12.77 25.08 -10.52
C ALA A 960 -13.89 24.78 -9.51
N LEU A 961 -13.66 25.08 -8.22
CA LEU A 961 -14.66 24.90 -7.17
C LEU A 961 -15.87 25.82 -7.37
N GLN A 962 -15.64 27.08 -7.76
CA GLN A 962 -16.72 28.04 -8.01
C GLN A 962 -17.54 27.61 -9.24
N SER A 963 -16.86 27.16 -10.30
CA SER A 963 -17.50 26.61 -11.50
C SER A 963 -18.38 25.41 -11.18
N VAL A 964 -17.88 24.43 -10.41
CA VAL A 964 -18.68 23.26 -10.01
C VAL A 964 -19.89 23.65 -9.16
N ARG A 965 -19.74 24.54 -8.18
CA ARG A 965 -20.88 25.02 -7.37
C ARG A 965 -21.95 25.69 -8.23
N ALA A 966 -21.56 26.50 -9.21
CA ALA A 966 -22.49 27.14 -10.15
C ALA A 966 -23.23 26.12 -11.03
N VAL A 967 -22.54 25.05 -11.43
CA VAL A 967 -23.10 23.91 -12.18
C VAL A 967 -24.11 23.13 -11.35
N GLU A 968 -23.79 22.78 -10.10
CA GLU A 968 -24.68 22.01 -9.22
C GLU A 968 -26.03 22.69 -9.03
N MET A 969 -26.03 24.01 -8.87
CA MET A 969 -27.27 24.78 -8.73
C MET A 969 -28.05 24.92 -10.06
N SER A 970 -27.40 24.62 -11.19
CA SER A 970 -27.94 24.70 -12.56
C SER A 970 -28.34 23.34 -13.13
N ARG A 971 -28.11 22.24 -12.41
CA ARG A 971 -28.43 20.88 -12.86
C ARG A 971 -29.95 20.71 -13.00
N ALA A 972 -30.47 21.11 -14.14
CA ALA A 972 -31.83 20.85 -14.58
C ALA A 972 -31.84 19.83 -15.71
N PHE A 973 -32.95 19.08 -15.78
CA PHE A 973 -33.43 18.23 -16.87
C PHE A 973 -32.46 18.03 -18.07
N MET A 974 -31.83 16.85 -18.17
CA MET A 974 -31.08 16.44 -19.38
C MET A 974 -31.62 15.11 -19.93
N VAL A 975 -31.68 14.99 -21.25
CA VAL A 975 -31.93 13.70 -21.92
C VAL A 975 -30.79 12.75 -21.53
N PRO A 976 -31.05 11.46 -21.22
CA PRO A 976 -30.01 10.49 -20.87
C PRO A 976 -28.91 10.43 -21.93
N ARG A 977 -27.65 10.24 -21.51
CA ARG A 977 -26.52 10.12 -22.44
C ARG A 977 -26.51 8.75 -23.09
N THR A 978 -26.75 7.74 -22.28
CA THR A 978 -26.63 6.34 -22.67
C THR A 978 -28.00 5.71 -22.82
N LEU A 979 -28.27 5.11 -23.97
CA LEU A 979 -29.37 4.18 -24.17
C LEU A 979 -28.80 2.75 -24.19
N VAL A 980 -29.23 1.93 -23.23
CA VAL A 980 -28.98 0.49 -23.24
C VAL A 980 -30.21 -0.21 -23.81
N LEU A 981 -30.06 -0.86 -24.96
CA LEU A 981 -31.17 -1.51 -25.68
C LEU A 981 -30.92 -3.02 -25.80
N GLU A 982 -31.83 -3.82 -25.24
CA GLU A 982 -31.86 -5.27 -25.46
C GLU A 982 -32.44 -5.53 -26.86
N LEU A 983 -31.66 -6.15 -27.77
CA LEU A 983 -32.13 -6.44 -29.13
C LEU A 983 -33.02 -7.69 -29.22
N CYS A 984 -32.74 -8.71 -28.41
CA CYS A 984 -33.55 -9.92 -28.35
C CYS A 984 -33.37 -10.60 -26.99
N PRO A 985 -34.30 -11.45 -26.55
CA PRO A 985 -34.14 -12.21 -25.30
C PRO A 985 -33.28 -13.47 -25.47
N GLY A 986 -32.89 -13.83 -26.70
CA GLY A 986 -32.16 -15.05 -27.00
C GLY A 986 -30.74 -15.03 -26.43
N ARG A 987 -30.35 -16.07 -25.69
CA ARG A 987 -28.99 -16.27 -25.15
C ARG A 987 -28.69 -17.75 -25.05
N LEU A 988 -27.52 -18.17 -25.55
CA LEU A 988 -27.11 -19.58 -25.50
C LEU A 988 -26.58 -19.98 -24.12
N SER A 989 -25.97 -19.05 -23.38
CA SER A 989 -25.59 -19.26 -21.99
C SER A 989 -26.81 -19.43 -21.09
N SER A 990 -26.97 -20.64 -20.54
CA SER A 990 -28.15 -21.08 -19.79
C SER A 990 -27.91 -21.24 -18.28
N GLY A 991 -26.66 -21.47 -17.85
CA GLY A 991 -26.22 -21.71 -16.46
C GLY A 991 -26.36 -20.53 -15.48
N VAL A 992 -25.61 -20.54 -14.39
CA VAL A 992 -25.71 -19.50 -13.34
C VAL A 992 -25.48 -18.09 -13.89
N PHE A 993 -24.55 -17.94 -14.85
CA PHE A 993 -24.32 -16.67 -15.52
C PHE A 993 -25.55 -16.19 -16.32
N GLY A 994 -26.19 -17.11 -17.06
CA GLY A 994 -27.43 -16.79 -17.78
C GLY A 994 -28.54 -16.36 -16.82
N ALA A 995 -28.65 -17.01 -15.66
CA ALA A 995 -29.60 -16.63 -14.62
C ALA A 995 -29.28 -15.25 -14.00
N TRP A 996 -28.00 -14.94 -13.80
CA TRP A 996 -27.54 -13.62 -13.35
C TRP A 996 -27.99 -12.51 -14.30
N LYS A 997 -27.78 -12.69 -15.60
CA LYS A 997 -28.20 -11.75 -16.66
C LYS A 997 -29.71 -11.55 -16.72
N ARG A 998 -30.49 -12.63 -16.54
CA ARG A 998 -31.96 -12.60 -16.60
C ARG A 998 -32.64 -12.10 -15.32
N GLY A 999 -31.89 -11.95 -14.22
CA GLY A 999 -32.47 -11.65 -12.90
C GLY A 999 -33.25 -12.82 -12.31
N GLY A 1000 -32.97 -14.05 -12.76
CA GLY A 1000 -33.65 -15.27 -12.31
C GLY A 1000 -33.37 -16.48 -13.22
N PRO A 1001 -33.69 -17.70 -12.75
CA PRO A 1001 -33.37 -18.94 -13.47
C PRO A 1001 -34.25 -19.19 -14.70
N ARG A 1002 -35.43 -18.56 -14.77
CA ARG A 1002 -36.39 -18.81 -15.84
C ARG A 1002 -35.97 -18.11 -17.14
N PRO A 1003 -36.03 -18.80 -18.30
CA PRO A 1003 -35.97 -18.14 -19.60
C PRO A 1003 -37.07 -17.08 -19.69
N THR A 1004 -36.85 -16.03 -20.47
CA THR A 1004 -37.92 -15.07 -20.75
C THR A 1004 -38.35 -15.11 -22.20
N GLU A 1005 -39.64 -15.26 -22.42
CA GLU A 1005 -40.26 -15.19 -23.74
C GLU A 1005 -40.65 -13.75 -24.04
N ARG A 1006 -39.97 -13.13 -25.01
CA ARG A 1006 -40.25 -11.80 -25.57
C ARG A 1006 -39.96 -11.81 -27.07
N GLY A 1007 -40.54 -10.87 -27.81
CA GLY A 1007 -40.18 -10.66 -29.23
C GLY A 1007 -38.79 -10.03 -29.36
N ALA A 1008 -38.15 -10.23 -30.51
CA ALA A 1008 -36.99 -9.43 -30.91
C ALA A 1008 -37.41 -7.99 -31.25
N VAL A 1009 -36.48 -7.05 -31.15
CA VAL A 1009 -36.71 -5.65 -31.52
C VAL A 1009 -36.99 -5.53 -33.01
N ASP A 1010 -38.05 -4.81 -33.35
CA ASP A 1010 -38.33 -4.41 -34.73
C ASP A 1010 -37.42 -3.26 -35.17
N PHE A 1011 -36.87 -3.35 -36.39
CA PHE A 1011 -35.90 -2.39 -36.90
C PHE A 1011 -36.47 -0.97 -37.01
N ALA A 1012 -37.72 -0.82 -37.47
CA ALA A 1012 -38.34 0.49 -37.63
C ALA A 1012 -38.58 1.18 -36.28
N ARG A 1013 -38.96 0.42 -35.25
CA ARG A 1013 -39.12 0.93 -33.87
C ARG A 1013 -37.80 1.38 -33.27
N ALA A 1014 -36.73 0.59 -33.41
CA ALA A 1014 -35.42 1.00 -32.93
C ALA A 1014 -34.90 2.24 -33.66
N HIS A 1015 -35.07 2.31 -34.99
CA HIS A 1015 -34.66 3.45 -35.79
C HIS A 1015 -35.29 4.76 -35.31
N ALA A 1016 -36.60 4.77 -35.02
CA ALA A 1016 -37.28 5.93 -34.48
C ALA A 1016 -36.65 6.41 -33.15
N LEU A 1017 -36.47 5.49 -32.21
CA LEU A 1017 -35.90 5.79 -30.89
C LEU A 1017 -34.44 6.26 -30.96
N LEU A 1018 -33.61 5.58 -31.77
CA LEU A 1018 -32.19 5.93 -31.95
C LEU A 1018 -32.05 7.31 -32.59
N ARG A 1019 -32.83 7.60 -33.64
CA ARG A 1019 -32.82 8.90 -34.31
C ARG A 1019 -33.24 10.03 -33.37
N GLU A 1020 -34.27 9.81 -32.54
CA GLU A 1020 -34.68 10.78 -31.52
C GLU A 1020 -33.57 11.06 -30.51
N LEU A 1021 -32.81 10.03 -30.10
CA LEU A 1021 -31.71 10.17 -29.16
C LEU A 1021 -30.55 10.97 -29.75
N THR A 1022 -30.05 10.58 -30.93
CA THR A 1022 -28.89 11.23 -31.56
C THR A 1022 -29.22 12.65 -32.04
N SER A 1023 -30.50 12.93 -32.35
CA SER A 1023 -30.96 14.30 -32.64
C SER A 1023 -31.07 15.16 -31.38
N ALA A 1024 -31.31 14.56 -30.21
CA ALA A 1024 -31.47 15.29 -28.96
C ALA A 1024 -30.13 15.67 -28.31
N ARG A 1025 -29.06 14.90 -28.57
CA ARG A 1025 -27.70 15.16 -28.08
C ARG A 1025 -26.64 14.54 -28.98
N GLU A 1026 -25.59 15.29 -29.25
CA GLU A 1026 -24.48 14.91 -30.13
C GLU A 1026 -23.54 13.88 -29.50
N ASP A 1027 -23.50 13.81 -28.17
CA ASP A 1027 -22.69 12.88 -27.39
C ASP A 1027 -23.46 11.62 -26.94
N ALA A 1028 -24.52 11.25 -27.66
CA ALA A 1028 -25.32 10.06 -27.38
C ALA A 1028 -24.49 8.77 -27.49
N VAL A 1029 -24.68 7.85 -26.53
CA VAL A 1029 -24.05 6.53 -26.52
C VAL A 1029 -25.13 5.47 -26.63
N VAL A 1030 -24.95 4.51 -27.55
CA VAL A 1030 -25.86 3.38 -27.74
C VAL A 1030 -25.14 2.11 -27.30
N VAL A 1031 -25.72 1.39 -26.35
CA VAL A 1031 -25.19 0.13 -25.83
C VAL A 1031 -26.19 -0.97 -26.12
N PHE A 1032 -25.81 -1.94 -26.95
CA PHE A 1032 -26.56 -3.17 -27.09
C PHE A 1032 -26.10 -4.15 -26.01
N ASP A 1033 -26.94 -4.32 -24.99
CA ASP A 1033 -26.74 -5.24 -23.87
C ASP A 1033 -28.12 -5.61 -23.29
N GLY A 1034 -28.17 -6.68 -22.51
CA GLY A 1034 -29.36 -7.04 -21.74
C GLY A 1034 -29.42 -8.49 -21.27
N PRO A 1035 -30.61 -8.93 -20.82
CA PRO A 1035 -30.86 -10.30 -20.42
C PRO A 1035 -30.55 -11.30 -21.54
N GLY A 1036 -30.92 -10.99 -22.78
CA GLY A 1036 -30.47 -11.74 -23.96
C GLY A 1036 -29.10 -11.31 -24.47
N ASP A 1037 -28.52 -12.09 -25.39
CA ASP A 1037 -27.28 -11.77 -26.10
C ASP A 1037 -27.63 -11.03 -27.42
N PRO A 1038 -27.23 -9.76 -27.57
CA PRO A 1038 -27.46 -8.97 -28.77
C PRO A 1038 -27.04 -9.65 -30.07
N LEU A 1039 -25.92 -10.40 -30.08
CA LEU A 1039 -25.47 -11.07 -31.30
C LEU A 1039 -26.46 -12.15 -31.76
N MET A 1040 -27.34 -12.67 -30.92
CA MET A 1040 -28.35 -13.64 -31.34
C MET A 1040 -29.44 -13.02 -32.24
N HIS A 1041 -29.54 -11.70 -32.31
CA HIS A 1041 -30.43 -11.03 -33.25
C HIS A 1041 -29.88 -11.11 -34.68
N PRO A 1042 -30.65 -11.58 -35.69
CA PRO A 1042 -30.14 -11.77 -37.05
C PRO A 1042 -29.49 -10.50 -37.65
N GLY A 1043 -30.13 -9.34 -37.48
CA GLY A 1043 -29.61 -8.03 -37.88
C GLY A 1043 -28.81 -7.25 -36.81
N ALA A 1044 -28.13 -7.92 -35.89
CA ALA A 1044 -27.38 -7.24 -34.80
C ALA A 1044 -26.40 -6.18 -35.32
N LEU A 1045 -25.61 -6.51 -36.36
CA LEU A 1045 -24.65 -5.58 -36.96
C LEU A 1045 -25.33 -4.49 -37.81
N ASP A 1046 -26.56 -4.71 -38.29
CA ASP A 1046 -27.35 -3.68 -38.96
C ASP A 1046 -27.80 -2.60 -37.96
N PHE A 1047 -28.15 -2.97 -36.73
CA PHE A 1047 -28.44 -1.99 -35.67
C PHE A 1047 -27.20 -1.19 -35.26
N VAL A 1048 -26.02 -1.82 -35.29
CA VAL A 1048 -24.74 -1.13 -35.03
C VAL A 1048 -24.48 -0.09 -36.12
N ARG A 1049 -24.57 -0.49 -37.39
CA ARG A 1049 -24.43 0.42 -38.54
C ARG A 1049 -25.41 1.58 -38.45
N LEU A 1050 -26.68 1.27 -38.19
CA LEU A 1050 -27.74 2.26 -38.04
C LEU A 1050 -27.41 3.31 -36.98
N ALA A 1051 -26.98 2.88 -35.79
CA ALA A 1051 -26.66 3.80 -34.70
C ALA A 1051 -25.43 4.68 -35.01
N ASP A 1052 -24.38 4.13 -35.65
CA ASP A 1052 -23.20 4.90 -36.08
C ASP A 1052 -23.55 5.90 -37.18
N GLU A 1053 -24.33 5.49 -38.20
CA GLU A 1053 -24.80 6.36 -39.29
C GLU A 1053 -25.72 7.50 -38.81
N LEU A 1054 -26.51 7.24 -37.77
CA LEU A 1054 -27.33 8.26 -37.11
C LEU A 1054 -26.52 9.24 -36.24
N GLY A 1055 -25.21 9.04 -36.11
CA GLY A 1055 -24.30 9.94 -35.42
C GLY A 1055 -24.12 9.67 -33.93
N ALA A 1056 -24.32 8.44 -33.45
CA ALA A 1056 -23.97 8.09 -32.07
C ALA A 1056 -22.46 8.30 -31.83
N ALA A 1057 -22.10 8.93 -30.70
CA ALA A 1057 -20.71 9.17 -30.33
C ALA A 1057 -19.93 7.86 -30.12
N CYS A 1058 -20.62 6.83 -29.63
CA CYS A 1058 -20.11 5.47 -29.56
C CYS A 1058 -21.25 4.46 -29.59
N VAL A 1059 -21.03 3.37 -30.31
CA VAL A 1059 -21.87 2.17 -30.29
C VAL A 1059 -21.09 1.05 -29.62
N SER A 1060 -21.61 0.54 -28.50
CA SER A 1060 -21.05 -0.59 -27.76
C SER A 1060 -21.96 -1.81 -27.89
N LEU A 1061 -21.37 -2.99 -28.01
CA LEU A 1061 -22.08 -4.27 -28.07
C LEU A 1061 -21.46 -5.23 -27.08
N ARG A 1062 -22.26 -5.74 -26.13
CA ARG A 1062 -21.85 -6.77 -25.16
C ARG A 1062 -22.43 -8.13 -25.55
N THR A 1063 -21.60 -9.16 -25.61
CA THR A 1063 -22.00 -10.49 -26.11
C THR A 1063 -21.26 -11.64 -25.42
N ASP A 1064 -21.82 -12.86 -25.49
CA ASP A 1064 -21.12 -14.09 -25.10
C ASP A 1064 -20.23 -14.61 -26.25
N LEU A 1065 -20.33 -14.02 -27.44
CA LEU A 1065 -19.60 -14.37 -28.67
C LEU A 1065 -19.83 -15.82 -29.14
N LEU A 1066 -20.98 -16.41 -28.79
CA LEU A 1066 -21.32 -17.80 -29.09
C LEU A 1066 -22.00 -18.01 -30.45
N ARG A 1067 -22.54 -16.97 -31.09
CA ARG A 1067 -23.22 -17.09 -32.40
C ARG A 1067 -22.23 -17.37 -33.52
N GLU A 1068 -22.34 -18.52 -34.17
CA GLU A 1068 -21.58 -18.87 -35.37
C GLU A 1068 -22.01 -18.04 -36.60
N GLY A 1069 -21.12 -17.91 -37.59
CA GLY A 1069 -21.39 -17.23 -38.86
C GLY A 1069 -21.42 -15.69 -38.80
N VAL A 1070 -20.73 -15.09 -37.84
CA VAL A 1070 -20.42 -13.64 -37.84
C VAL A 1070 -18.91 -13.50 -37.94
N GLU A 1071 -18.41 -13.02 -39.07
CA GLU A 1071 -16.98 -12.96 -39.32
C GLU A 1071 -16.33 -11.72 -38.67
N PRO A 1072 -15.05 -11.77 -38.25
CA PRO A 1072 -14.35 -10.62 -37.67
C PRO A 1072 -14.46 -9.36 -38.54
N ASP A 1073 -14.30 -9.49 -39.86
CA ASP A 1073 -14.37 -8.37 -40.81
C ASP A 1073 -15.72 -7.65 -40.79
N GLU A 1074 -16.82 -8.39 -40.62
CA GLU A 1074 -18.16 -7.80 -40.52
C GLU A 1074 -18.30 -6.91 -39.28
N ILE A 1075 -17.65 -7.28 -38.17
CA ILE A 1075 -17.62 -6.48 -36.94
C ILE A 1075 -16.83 -5.19 -37.18
N PHE A 1076 -15.68 -5.25 -37.86
CA PHE A 1076 -14.85 -4.06 -38.13
C PHE A 1076 -15.55 -3.04 -39.03
N VAL A 1077 -16.25 -3.49 -40.07
CA VAL A 1077 -16.96 -2.60 -41.00
C VAL A 1077 -18.36 -2.18 -40.51
N SER A 1078 -18.83 -2.71 -39.37
CA SER A 1078 -20.16 -2.38 -38.82
C SER A 1078 -20.25 -0.97 -38.23
N GLY A 1079 -19.12 -0.28 -38.01
CA GLY A 1079 -19.08 0.98 -37.29
C GLY A 1079 -18.99 0.83 -35.76
N LEU A 1080 -18.89 -0.40 -35.24
CA LEU A 1080 -18.78 -0.66 -33.80
C LEU A 1080 -17.63 0.11 -33.13
N GLY A 1081 -17.92 0.75 -32.01
CA GLY A 1081 -16.93 1.46 -31.20
C GLY A 1081 -16.28 0.57 -30.14
N VAL A 1082 -17.08 -0.24 -29.43
CA VAL A 1082 -16.61 -1.13 -28.37
C VAL A 1082 -17.28 -2.51 -28.50
N LEU A 1083 -16.46 -3.57 -28.49
CA LEU A 1083 -16.89 -4.96 -28.39
C LEU A 1083 -16.57 -5.49 -26.99
N SER A 1084 -17.60 -5.65 -26.16
CA SER A 1084 -17.50 -6.25 -24.82
C SER A 1084 -17.82 -7.75 -24.89
N VAL A 1085 -16.93 -8.61 -24.40
CA VAL A 1085 -17.11 -10.08 -24.50
C VAL A 1085 -17.08 -10.72 -23.12
N ASP A 1086 -18.16 -11.42 -22.76
CA ASP A 1086 -18.29 -12.17 -21.51
C ASP A 1086 -17.50 -13.50 -21.60
N VAL A 1087 -16.19 -13.44 -21.32
CA VAL A 1087 -15.26 -14.59 -21.33
C VAL A 1087 -15.36 -15.42 -20.06
N LEU A 1088 -15.63 -14.77 -18.91
CA LEU A 1088 -16.03 -15.34 -17.62
C LEU A 1088 -15.02 -16.21 -16.86
N ALA A 1089 -14.19 -17.01 -17.51
CA ALA A 1089 -13.22 -17.90 -16.88
C ALA A 1089 -11.99 -18.08 -17.77
N THR A 1090 -10.85 -18.49 -17.20
CA THR A 1090 -9.65 -18.91 -17.96
C THR A 1090 -9.61 -20.41 -18.19
N GLU A 1091 -10.33 -21.18 -17.37
CA GLU A 1091 -10.39 -22.63 -17.46
C GLU A 1091 -11.69 -23.11 -18.13
N PRO A 1092 -11.62 -24.04 -19.12
CA PRO A 1092 -12.81 -24.54 -19.81
C PRO A 1092 -13.87 -25.16 -18.89
N ALA A 1093 -13.45 -25.90 -17.86
CA ALA A 1093 -14.37 -26.56 -16.93
C ALA A 1093 -15.17 -25.53 -16.11
N THR A 1094 -14.51 -24.50 -15.59
CA THR A 1094 -15.15 -23.39 -14.86
C THR A 1094 -16.08 -22.60 -15.78
N TYR A 1095 -15.67 -22.33 -17.01
CA TYR A 1095 -16.54 -21.70 -18.01
C TYR A 1095 -17.81 -22.51 -18.25
N ALA A 1096 -17.69 -23.81 -18.49
CA ALA A 1096 -18.83 -24.69 -18.75
C ALA A 1096 -19.78 -24.74 -17.53
N ALA A 1097 -19.24 -24.78 -16.31
CA ALA A 1097 -20.03 -24.73 -15.09
C ALA A 1097 -20.81 -23.42 -14.93
N LEU A 1098 -20.20 -22.28 -15.27
CA LEU A 1098 -20.83 -20.97 -15.16
C LEU A 1098 -21.90 -20.73 -16.24
N THR A 1099 -21.58 -21.09 -17.48
CA THR A 1099 -22.39 -20.75 -18.66
C THR A 1099 -23.40 -21.83 -19.03
N GLY A 1100 -23.18 -23.07 -18.60
CA GLY A 1100 -23.95 -24.24 -19.05
C GLY A 1100 -23.59 -24.71 -20.46
N VAL A 1101 -22.53 -24.18 -21.07
CA VAL A 1101 -22.07 -24.57 -22.43
C VAL A 1101 -20.55 -24.78 -22.47
N ASP A 1102 -20.11 -25.87 -23.10
CA ASP A 1102 -18.69 -26.18 -23.28
C ASP A 1102 -18.14 -25.54 -24.57
N ARG A 1103 -17.98 -24.21 -24.53
CA ARG A 1103 -17.55 -23.39 -25.68
C ARG A 1103 -16.45 -22.39 -25.35
N HIS A 1104 -15.74 -22.57 -24.22
CA HIS A 1104 -14.67 -21.66 -23.79
C HIS A 1104 -13.61 -21.44 -24.88
N ARG A 1105 -13.06 -22.53 -25.41
CA ARG A 1105 -12.01 -22.48 -26.45
C ARG A 1105 -12.49 -21.76 -27.72
N PHE A 1106 -13.73 -22.00 -28.12
CA PHE A 1106 -14.35 -21.34 -29.26
C PHE A 1106 -14.40 -19.81 -29.08
N VAL A 1107 -14.83 -19.35 -27.90
CA VAL A 1107 -14.88 -17.91 -27.58
C VAL A 1107 -13.49 -17.28 -27.56
N VAL A 1108 -12.54 -17.90 -26.86
CA VAL A 1108 -11.17 -17.37 -26.73
C VAL A 1108 -10.44 -17.33 -28.08
N GLU A 1109 -10.50 -18.40 -28.88
CA GLU A 1109 -9.86 -18.43 -30.20
C GLU A 1109 -10.46 -17.38 -31.15
N ARG A 1110 -11.78 -17.23 -31.13
CA ARG A 1110 -12.45 -16.23 -31.96
C ARG A 1110 -12.12 -14.80 -31.53
N LEU A 1111 -12.09 -14.54 -30.23
CA LEU A 1111 -11.67 -13.25 -29.69
C LEU A 1111 -10.20 -12.97 -30.02
N GLY A 1112 -9.33 -13.98 -29.98
CA GLY A 1112 -7.95 -13.89 -30.44
C GLY A 1112 -7.84 -13.49 -31.92
N ARG A 1113 -8.61 -14.12 -32.81
CA ARG A 1113 -8.65 -13.73 -34.24
C ARG A 1113 -9.11 -12.29 -34.45
N ILE A 1114 -10.11 -11.83 -33.68
CA ILE A 1114 -10.56 -10.43 -33.73
C ILE A 1114 -9.43 -9.50 -33.24
N ALA A 1115 -8.70 -9.86 -32.18
CA ALA A 1115 -7.57 -9.08 -31.68
C ALA A 1115 -6.41 -9.02 -32.68
N ASP A 1116 -6.05 -10.16 -33.30
CA ASP A 1116 -4.98 -10.25 -34.29
C ASP A 1116 -5.31 -9.43 -35.55
N ALA A 1117 -6.54 -9.55 -36.05
CA ALA A 1117 -7.02 -8.77 -37.20
C ALA A 1117 -6.95 -7.26 -36.91
N ARG A 1118 -7.25 -6.82 -35.68
CA ARG A 1118 -7.09 -5.42 -35.24
C ARG A 1118 -5.61 -4.99 -35.32
N ALA A 1119 -4.68 -5.85 -34.92
CA ALA A 1119 -3.25 -5.55 -34.93
C ALA A 1119 -2.63 -5.46 -36.33
N MET A 1120 -3.13 -6.23 -37.31
CA MET A 1120 -2.53 -6.37 -38.65
C MET A 1120 -2.77 -5.22 -39.65
N GLY A 1121 -3.72 -4.30 -39.42
CA GLY A 1121 -3.93 -3.15 -40.33
C GLY A 1121 -2.87 -2.03 -40.20
N GLU A 1122 -2.99 -0.95 -40.97
CA GLU A 1122 -2.09 0.25 -40.91
C GLU A 1122 -1.92 0.85 -39.49
N THR A 1123 -0.86 1.62 -39.26
CA THR A 1123 -0.40 2.09 -37.94
C THR A 1123 -1.46 2.92 -37.17
N GLY A 1124 -1.47 2.85 -35.83
CA GLY A 1124 -2.34 3.66 -34.97
C GLY A 1124 -3.40 2.90 -34.15
N LEU A 1125 -4.25 3.65 -33.42
CA LEU A 1125 -5.32 3.09 -32.57
C LEU A 1125 -6.57 2.81 -33.40
N LYS A 1126 -7.16 1.61 -33.27
CA LYS A 1126 -8.30 1.16 -34.08
C LYS A 1126 -9.54 0.82 -33.27
N SER A 1127 -10.70 1.07 -33.88
CA SER A 1127 -12.00 0.55 -33.43
C SER A 1127 -12.37 -0.76 -34.15
N PRO A 1128 -13.19 -1.64 -33.54
CA PRO A 1128 -13.70 -1.51 -32.18
C PRO A 1128 -12.61 -1.76 -31.13
N TRP A 1129 -12.73 -1.05 -30.02
CA TRP A 1129 -12.01 -1.42 -28.80
C TRP A 1129 -12.55 -2.75 -28.29
N ILE A 1130 -11.67 -3.65 -27.86
CA ILE A 1130 -12.04 -4.98 -27.41
C ILE A 1130 -11.91 -5.02 -25.89
N GLN A 1131 -12.97 -5.46 -25.22
CA GLN A 1131 -13.06 -5.50 -23.76
C GLN A 1131 -13.55 -6.87 -23.27
N PRO A 1132 -12.62 -7.79 -22.96
CA PRO A 1132 -12.92 -9.06 -22.31
C PRO A 1132 -13.43 -8.82 -20.88
N ARG A 1133 -14.44 -9.58 -20.46
CA ARG A 1133 -15.11 -9.43 -19.16
C ARG A 1133 -15.16 -10.73 -18.37
N MET A 1134 -14.93 -10.63 -17.06
CA MET A 1134 -15.08 -11.71 -16.09
C MET A 1134 -15.93 -11.20 -14.93
N THR A 1135 -16.93 -11.97 -14.48
CA THR A 1135 -17.70 -11.62 -13.27
C THR A 1135 -17.03 -12.20 -12.04
N ARG A 1136 -16.60 -11.34 -11.11
CA ARG A 1136 -15.93 -11.75 -9.86
C ARG A 1136 -16.88 -12.56 -9.00
N CYS A 1137 -16.63 -13.85 -8.93
CA CYS A 1137 -17.42 -14.82 -8.18
C CYS A 1137 -16.54 -15.87 -7.54
N ASP A 1138 -17.15 -16.71 -6.71
CA ASP A 1138 -16.43 -17.76 -5.99
C ASP A 1138 -15.70 -18.73 -6.93
N ALA A 1139 -16.30 -19.07 -8.07
CA ALA A 1139 -15.77 -20.03 -9.04
C ALA A 1139 -14.52 -19.56 -9.81
N VAL A 1140 -14.26 -18.24 -9.85
CA VAL A 1140 -13.20 -17.66 -10.72
C VAL A 1140 -12.21 -16.80 -9.94
N ILE A 1141 -12.34 -16.71 -8.62
CA ILE A 1141 -11.54 -15.77 -7.82
C ILE A 1141 -10.04 -16.03 -7.95
N ASP A 1142 -9.64 -17.30 -8.07
CA ASP A 1142 -8.25 -17.72 -8.27
C ASP A 1142 -7.77 -17.54 -9.73
N GLN A 1143 -8.68 -17.27 -10.66
CA GLN A 1143 -8.40 -17.06 -12.09
C GLN A 1143 -8.31 -15.57 -12.47
N VAL A 1144 -8.67 -14.65 -11.56
CA VAL A 1144 -8.70 -13.20 -11.83
C VAL A 1144 -7.37 -12.67 -12.34
N GLU A 1145 -6.25 -13.05 -11.70
CA GLU A 1145 -4.92 -12.59 -12.12
C GLU A 1145 -4.58 -13.03 -13.55
N GLY A 1146 -4.73 -14.32 -13.83
CA GLY A 1146 -4.42 -14.88 -15.15
C GLY A 1146 -5.30 -14.28 -16.25
N PHE A 1147 -6.57 -14.02 -15.94
CA PHE A 1147 -7.49 -13.35 -16.85
C PHE A 1147 -7.09 -11.88 -17.09
N TYR A 1148 -6.94 -11.11 -16.02
CA TYR A 1148 -6.79 -9.66 -16.11
C TYR A 1148 -5.48 -9.29 -16.79
N ASP A 1149 -4.37 -9.92 -16.41
CA ASP A 1149 -3.06 -9.63 -16.97
C ASP A 1149 -2.95 -10.02 -18.44
N ALA A 1150 -3.46 -11.21 -18.80
CA ALA A 1150 -3.40 -11.70 -20.17
C ALA A 1150 -4.15 -10.76 -21.13
N TRP A 1151 -5.35 -10.32 -20.77
CA TRP A 1151 -6.16 -9.46 -21.63
C TRP A 1151 -5.70 -8.01 -21.66
N ILE A 1152 -5.17 -7.47 -20.56
CA ILE A 1152 -4.50 -6.15 -20.59
C ILE A 1152 -3.32 -6.18 -21.56
N MET A 1153 -2.48 -7.22 -21.52
CA MET A 1153 -1.33 -7.35 -22.42
C MET A 1153 -1.74 -7.62 -23.88
N THR A 1154 -2.85 -8.31 -24.11
CA THR A 1154 -3.30 -8.69 -25.46
C THR A 1154 -4.04 -7.55 -26.15
N VAL A 1155 -5.02 -6.94 -25.49
CA VAL A 1155 -5.92 -5.97 -26.13
C VAL A 1155 -5.94 -4.59 -25.46
N GLY A 1156 -5.18 -4.40 -24.38
CA GLY A 1156 -5.07 -3.13 -23.65
C GLY A 1156 -6.17 -2.92 -22.61
N SER A 1157 -7.13 -3.84 -22.48
CA SER A 1157 -8.25 -3.70 -21.55
C SER A 1157 -8.78 -5.05 -21.07
N ALA A 1158 -9.35 -5.07 -19.87
CA ALA A 1158 -10.08 -6.17 -19.28
C ALA A 1158 -11.02 -5.59 -18.21
N VAL A 1159 -12.16 -6.23 -17.95
CA VAL A 1159 -13.09 -5.78 -16.90
C VAL A 1159 -13.47 -6.92 -15.97
N ILE A 1160 -13.45 -6.60 -14.68
CA ILE A 1160 -13.90 -7.48 -13.60
C ILE A 1160 -15.26 -6.97 -13.13
N ASP A 1161 -16.35 -7.65 -13.47
CA ASP A 1161 -17.70 -7.24 -13.09
C ASP A 1161 -18.07 -7.63 -11.66
N PRO A 1162 -18.93 -6.83 -10.99
CA PRO A 1162 -19.65 -7.27 -9.80
C PRO A 1162 -20.63 -8.41 -10.15
N GLN A 1163 -20.80 -9.35 -9.22
CA GLN A 1163 -21.99 -10.21 -9.22
C GLN A 1163 -23.28 -9.40 -8.95
N PRO A 1164 -24.46 -9.88 -9.39
CA PRO A 1164 -25.71 -9.26 -9.00
C PRO A 1164 -25.91 -9.30 -7.47
N VAL A 1165 -26.41 -8.21 -6.89
CA VAL A 1165 -26.59 -8.03 -5.43
C VAL A 1165 -27.51 -9.09 -4.80
N TRP A 1166 -28.44 -9.67 -5.58
CA TRP A 1166 -29.37 -10.70 -5.12
C TRP A 1166 -28.74 -12.10 -5.02
N VAL A 1167 -27.53 -12.30 -5.55
CA VAL A 1167 -26.80 -13.57 -5.44
C VAL A 1167 -26.25 -13.71 -4.02
N SER A 1168 -26.50 -14.86 -3.40
CA SER A 1168 -26.04 -15.16 -2.04
C SER A 1168 -24.79 -16.05 -2.04
N ASP A 1169 -23.71 -15.56 -2.65
CA ASP A 1169 -22.40 -16.20 -2.62
C ASP A 1169 -21.50 -15.66 -1.49
N ARG A 1170 -20.41 -16.39 -1.21
CA ARG A 1170 -19.34 -15.97 -0.29
C ARG A 1170 -18.68 -14.66 -0.77
N VAL A 1171 -18.38 -14.58 -2.06
CA VAL A 1171 -17.87 -13.36 -2.71
C VAL A 1171 -19.04 -12.41 -2.96
N ARG A 1172 -19.04 -11.25 -2.30
CA ARG A 1172 -20.09 -10.24 -2.45
C ARG A 1172 -19.64 -9.11 -3.38
N PRO A 1173 -20.55 -8.51 -4.18
CA PRO A 1173 -20.24 -7.33 -4.97
C PRO A 1173 -19.90 -6.14 -4.08
N LEU A 1174 -19.00 -5.27 -4.54
CA LEU A 1174 -18.62 -4.08 -3.80
C LEU A 1174 -19.70 -2.99 -3.93
N PRO A 1175 -20.09 -2.33 -2.83
CA PRO A 1175 -21.10 -1.28 -2.90
C PRO A 1175 -20.52 -0.04 -3.59
N MET A 1176 -21.08 0.30 -4.75
CA MET A 1176 -20.74 1.54 -5.44
C MET A 1176 -21.14 2.75 -4.58
N PRO A 1177 -20.31 3.82 -4.52
CA PRO A 1177 -20.68 5.07 -3.86
C PRO A 1177 -22.04 5.57 -4.35
N GLU A 1178 -22.95 5.86 -3.42
CA GLU A 1178 -24.36 6.17 -3.72
C GLU A 1178 -24.51 7.34 -4.71
N GLY A 1179 -23.74 8.42 -4.52
CA GLY A 1179 -23.74 9.58 -5.42
C GLY A 1179 -23.43 9.20 -6.86
N ARG A 1180 -22.44 8.32 -7.07
CA ARG A 1180 -22.06 7.83 -8.39
C ARG A 1180 -23.10 6.87 -8.97
N ALA A 1181 -23.64 5.97 -8.17
CA ALA A 1181 -24.71 5.06 -8.59
C ALA A 1181 -25.94 5.83 -9.08
N LEU A 1182 -26.37 6.86 -8.34
CA LEU A 1182 -27.47 7.74 -8.74
C LEU A 1182 -27.17 8.52 -10.01
N GLN A 1183 -25.92 8.95 -10.22
CA GLN A 1183 -25.53 9.66 -11.42
C GLN A 1183 -25.57 8.75 -12.65
N ILE A 1184 -24.98 7.55 -12.58
CA ILE A 1184 -25.04 6.55 -13.66
C ILE A 1184 -26.50 6.22 -13.99
N GLU A 1185 -27.34 6.01 -12.97
CA GLU A 1185 -28.77 5.82 -13.17
C GLU A 1185 -29.39 7.04 -13.86
N ARG A 1186 -29.10 8.29 -13.49
CA ARG A 1186 -29.66 9.47 -14.18
C ARG A 1186 -29.18 9.68 -15.62
N GLU A 1187 -28.11 9.02 -16.04
CA GLU A 1187 -27.52 9.17 -17.36
C GLU A 1187 -27.83 7.98 -18.30
N THR A 1188 -28.45 6.92 -17.78
CA THR A 1188 -28.62 5.63 -18.50
C THR A 1188 -30.07 5.19 -18.63
N LEU A 1189 -30.68 5.33 -19.80
CA LEU A 1189 -32.00 4.76 -20.10
C LEU A 1189 -31.84 3.29 -20.53
N ARG A 1190 -32.55 2.36 -19.89
CA ARG A 1190 -32.54 0.93 -20.27
C ARG A 1190 -33.88 0.52 -20.84
N VAL A 1191 -33.88 -0.10 -22.02
CA VAL A 1191 -35.07 -0.50 -22.77
C VAL A 1191 -34.93 -1.97 -23.17
N ARG A 1192 -35.95 -2.77 -22.82
CA ARG A 1192 -36.02 -4.18 -23.23
C ARG A 1192 -36.42 -4.33 -24.70
N SER A 1193 -36.28 -5.55 -25.20
CA SER A 1193 -36.68 -5.94 -26.55
C SER A 1193 -38.17 -5.74 -26.86
N ASP A 1194 -39.03 -5.71 -25.85
CA ASP A 1194 -40.47 -5.38 -25.96
C ASP A 1194 -40.78 -3.88 -25.82
N GLY A 1195 -39.76 -3.04 -25.64
CA GLY A 1195 -39.85 -1.59 -25.47
C GLY A 1195 -40.03 -1.14 -24.03
N VAL A 1196 -40.12 -2.05 -23.06
CA VAL A 1196 -40.35 -1.68 -21.66
C VAL A 1196 -39.10 -1.05 -21.03
N VAL A 1197 -39.29 0.12 -20.41
CA VAL A 1197 -38.22 0.83 -19.66
C VAL A 1197 -37.93 0.11 -18.34
N CYS A 1198 -36.65 -0.07 -18.01
CA CYS A 1198 -36.20 -0.88 -16.87
C CYS A 1198 -35.18 -0.18 -15.96
N ASP A 1199 -35.02 -0.72 -14.75
CA ASP A 1199 -33.96 -0.37 -13.81
C ASP A 1199 -32.66 -1.13 -14.16
N ALA A 1200 -31.59 -0.91 -13.38
CA ALA A 1200 -30.31 -1.61 -13.53
C ALA A 1200 -30.41 -3.15 -13.41
N SER A 1201 -31.48 -3.68 -12.81
CA SER A 1201 -31.73 -5.12 -12.68
C SER A 1201 -32.65 -5.67 -13.79
N TRP A 1202 -32.88 -4.89 -14.85
CA TRP A 1202 -33.78 -5.24 -15.96
C TRP A 1202 -35.24 -5.51 -15.53
N ARG A 1203 -35.65 -4.95 -14.38
CA ARG A 1203 -37.03 -4.99 -13.90
C ARG A 1203 -37.78 -3.77 -14.42
N ALA A 1204 -39.03 -3.99 -14.84
CA ALA A 1204 -39.86 -2.95 -15.43
C ALA A 1204 -40.10 -1.79 -14.46
N VAL A 1205 -39.76 -0.58 -14.90
CA VAL A 1205 -39.95 0.68 -14.18
C VAL A 1205 -41.31 1.22 -14.61
N ARG A 1206 -42.39 0.62 -14.05
CA ARG A 1206 -43.79 0.73 -14.54
C ARG A 1206 -43.97 0.12 -15.96
N ARG A 1207 -45.20 -0.22 -16.34
CA ARG A 1207 -45.51 -0.75 -17.69
C ARG A 1207 -45.55 0.40 -18.70
N LEU A 1208 -44.39 0.94 -19.07
CA LEU A 1208 -44.27 1.98 -20.09
C LEU A 1208 -43.41 1.50 -21.25
N ASN A 1209 -43.88 1.71 -22.48
CA ASN A 1209 -43.23 1.27 -23.70
C ASN A 1209 -42.57 2.45 -24.42
N ALA A 1210 -41.24 2.46 -24.47
CA ALA A 1210 -40.45 3.50 -25.14
C ALA A 1210 -40.65 3.52 -26.66
N PHE A 1211 -41.04 2.40 -27.28
CA PHE A 1211 -41.35 2.36 -28.72
C PHE A 1211 -42.69 3.00 -29.05
N ASP A 1212 -43.65 2.99 -28.12
CA ASP A 1212 -44.97 3.58 -28.32
C ASP A 1212 -45.00 5.07 -27.92
N GLU A 1213 -44.30 5.43 -26.83
CA GLU A 1213 -44.31 6.77 -26.22
C GLU A 1213 -43.20 7.71 -26.73
N GLY A 1214 -42.25 7.17 -27.51
CA GLY A 1214 -41.04 7.86 -27.95
C GLY A 1214 -40.07 8.19 -26.81
N LEU A 1215 -38.92 8.79 -27.15
CA LEU A 1215 -37.86 9.12 -26.21
C LEU A 1215 -38.34 10.09 -25.13
N ALA A 1216 -39.10 11.12 -25.51
CA ALA A 1216 -39.58 12.12 -24.56
C ALA A 1216 -40.53 11.53 -23.52
N GLY A 1217 -41.42 10.61 -23.93
CA GLY A 1217 -42.32 9.90 -23.01
C GLY A 1217 -41.56 8.95 -22.08
N ALA A 1218 -40.64 8.16 -22.64
CA ALA A 1218 -39.77 7.25 -21.88
C ALA A 1218 -38.96 8.00 -20.80
N VAL A 1219 -38.33 9.12 -21.16
CA VAL A 1219 -37.51 9.92 -20.24
C VAL A 1219 -38.36 10.53 -19.13
N ARG A 1220 -39.56 11.06 -19.43
CA ARG A 1220 -40.46 11.62 -18.40
C ARG A 1220 -40.86 10.56 -17.36
N ALA A 1221 -41.26 9.38 -17.82
CA ALA A 1221 -41.73 8.31 -16.94
C ALA A 1221 -40.61 7.73 -16.07
N TRP A 1222 -39.45 7.49 -16.68
CA TRP A 1222 -38.26 7.01 -16.01
C TRP A 1222 -37.83 7.93 -14.87
N ARG A 1223 -37.85 9.25 -15.10
CA ARG A 1223 -37.55 10.25 -14.06
C ARG A 1223 -38.50 10.23 -12.89
N ALA A 1224 -39.81 10.12 -13.15
CA ALA A 1224 -40.80 10.06 -12.09
C ALA A 1224 -40.50 8.91 -11.12
N VAL A 1225 -39.92 7.80 -11.60
CA VAL A 1225 -39.50 6.70 -10.75
C VAL A 1225 -38.17 6.97 -10.03
N LEU A 1226 -37.18 7.56 -10.70
CA LEU A 1226 -35.94 7.97 -10.04
C LEU A 1226 -36.18 8.98 -8.90
N GLU A 1227 -37.11 9.91 -9.06
CA GLU A 1227 -37.47 10.89 -8.02
C GLU A 1227 -38.24 10.26 -6.85
N GLN A 1228 -39.14 9.30 -7.13
CA GLN A 1228 -39.85 8.55 -6.08
C GLN A 1228 -38.92 7.61 -5.30
N GLY A 1229 -38.04 6.90 -6.00
CA GLY A 1229 -37.02 6.03 -5.41
C GLY A 1229 -35.95 6.80 -4.64
N GLY A 1230 -35.53 7.96 -5.15
CA GLY A 1230 -34.59 8.86 -4.47
C GLY A 1230 -35.14 9.44 -3.17
N ARG A 1231 -36.43 9.83 -3.14
CA ARG A 1231 -37.10 10.28 -1.90
C ARG A 1231 -37.23 9.16 -0.88
N SER A 1232 -37.52 7.92 -1.31
CA SER A 1232 -37.58 6.76 -0.41
C SER A 1232 -36.21 6.36 0.14
N ARG A 1233 -35.13 6.49 -0.65
CA ARG A 1233 -33.75 6.20 -0.20
C ARG A 1233 -33.21 7.31 0.71
N MET A 1234 -33.48 8.58 0.41
CA MET A 1234 -33.14 9.69 1.33
C MET A 1234 -33.94 9.61 2.64
N ALA A 1235 -35.20 9.19 2.62
CA ALA A 1235 -35.98 8.99 3.85
C ALA A 1235 -35.46 7.80 4.69
N ALA A 1236 -34.99 6.73 4.04
CA ALA A 1236 -34.35 5.61 4.72
C ALA A 1236 -32.95 5.95 5.24
N GLY A 1237 -32.17 6.76 4.53
CA GLY A 1237 -30.85 7.23 4.95
C GLY A 1237 -30.86 8.42 5.91
N ALA A 1238 -32.01 9.07 6.12
CA ALA A 1238 -32.21 10.04 7.21
C ALA A 1238 -32.85 9.39 8.46
N ALA A 1239 -33.32 8.15 8.34
CA ALA A 1239 -33.85 7.33 9.44
C ALA A 1239 -32.84 6.29 9.95
N ALA A 1240 -31.74 6.08 9.23
CA ALA A 1240 -30.52 5.40 9.67
C ALA A 1240 -29.48 6.45 10.06
#